data_AF-A0A7C4XKF7-F1
#
_entry.id   AF-A0A7C4XKF7-F1
#
_cell.length_a   1.000
_cell.length_b   1.000
_cell.length_c   1.000
_cell.angle_alpha   90.00
_cell.angle_beta   90.00
_cell.angle_gamma   90.00
#
_symmetry.space_group_name_H-M   'P 1'
#
loop_
_entity.id
_entity.type
_entity.pdbx_description
1 polymer ?
#
loop_
_entity_poly.entity_id
_entity_poly.type
_entity_poly.pdbx_seq_one_letter_code
_entity_poly.pdbx_strand_id
1 'polypeptide(L)'
;MRLILCHCNGLINIPNLDFGPDIKIEWFNDLCHDNVKIATGEKVVIGGCSPSLMEGLFPEADAEFVNLKDHIFLMNHSLNKAKELLAGAIQKAKVSPSLKRKSFPIKNQSVAIIGAGIAGLDLALSVSNAGIKVYLIEKEPFLGGTVAKLDRLYPEGTPWSHTLLPLISSVLKNKNIEILTGSEVVGVNGTIGDYRIQVRMKPRGVIECNNCGICVSVCPVSIQEDGKIRKAIYSRNTYPNIYAIDFNFCTKCGECVKVCPKKIDLNSSEKTTEINTGAIAVATGLNFYDLGKVEEYNYGRFQGIMNTLEFERRIADDSLVPQKVVFICCAGSRDNNYLPYCSKVCCFLALKEAKLVLDRHPQTRVFICAMDMRSYGNFEYFYTTLRELGVSFIKGKPSEVIKRNGNMVIRVEDLYTNELLEIDADTVVLSGGFVPDKETFKKLGIKIEDNFPVLFESGELGNRELPRGIFVAGSANFPAGVTETIIDARKTAFSIINLLKQPSFETNHPIAYVNEDYCSVCKTCVSACPYNAIVIENEKIKIREDLCMGCGVCASACPAAASRLEKFTAGEISEWIRTTTRPGDIIALLCRWSAYNATETAALTKIQYPENVKILRVPCSGAVEPNHIILALNSGARGVLVGGCYPDACHYAKGNFKARIREKILKETLTFLGLPKNRARLEWIGKDEAKKFAEIIQEMNQA
;
A
#
# COMPACT_ATOMS: atom_id res chain seq x y z
N MET A 1 -7.59 -15.34 -37.87
CA MET A 1 -7.58 -14.61 -36.58
C MET A 1 -8.80 -13.71 -36.51
N ARG A 2 -9.43 -13.55 -35.34
CA ARG A 2 -10.57 -12.64 -35.18
C ARG A 2 -10.10 -11.24 -34.78
N LEU A 3 -10.65 -10.22 -35.43
CA LEU A 3 -10.55 -8.82 -35.07
C LEU A 3 -11.92 -8.35 -34.58
N ILE A 4 -12.04 -8.13 -33.28
CA ILE A 4 -13.26 -7.72 -32.61
C ILE A 4 -13.20 -6.20 -32.45
N LEU A 5 -14.20 -5.48 -32.96
CA LEU A 5 -14.24 -4.03 -32.96
C LEU A 5 -15.51 -3.52 -32.26
N CYS A 6 -15.36 -2.45 -31.50
CA CYS A 6 -16.46 -1.80 -30.79
C CYS A 6 -16.82 -0.46 -31.44
N HIS A 7 -18.10 -0.21 -31.67
CA HIS A 7 -18.61 1.12 -32.04
C HIS A 7 -18.71 2.06 -30.84
N CYS A 8 -18.62 1.56 -29.60
CA CYS A 8 -18.84 2.34 -28.38
C CYS A 8 -20.13 3.19 -28.45
N ASN A 9 -21.25 2.56 -28.77
CA ASN A 9 -22.55 3.22 -29.00
C ASN A 9 -22.50 4.30 -30.10
N GLY A 10 -21.84 3.99 -31.22
CA GLY A 10 -21.75 4.84 -32.40
C GLY A 10 -20.65 5.93 -32.36
N LEU A 11 -19.88 6.01 -31.28
CA LEU A 11 -18.74 6.95 -31.19
C LEU A 11 -17.62 6.58 -32.16
N ILE A 12 -17.29 5.29 -32.27
CA ILE A 12 -16.23 4.82 -33.17
C ILE A 12 -16.90 4.38 -34.48
N ASN A 13 -16.64 5.11 -35.56
CA ASN A 13 -17.12 4.76 -36.90
C ASN A 13 -15.95 4.69 -37.88
N ILE A 14 -15.53 3.47 -38.20
CA ILE A 14 -14.42 3.21 -39.10
C ILE A 14 -14.94 2.38 -40.29
N PRO A 15 -15.25 3.01 -41.44
CA PRO A 15 -15.73 2.30 -42.61
C PRO A 15 -14.58 1.54 -43.32
N ASN A 16 -14.93 0.42 -43.97
CA ASN A 16 -14.08 -0.29 -44.93
C ASN A 16 -12.69 -0.67 -44.37
N LEU A 17 -12.68 -1.63 -43.44
CA LEU A 17 -11.47 -2.32 -43.01
C LEU A 17 -11.33 -3.64 -43.75
N ASP A 18 -10.14 -3.87 -44.31
CA ASP A 18 -9.72 -5.15 -44.86
C ASP A 18 -8.24 -5.36 -44.50
N PHE A 19 -7.95 -6.49 -43.87
CA PHE A 19 -6.61 -6.91 -43.47
C PHE A 19 -6.21 -8.25 -44.10
N GLY A 20 -6.91 -8.63 -45.17
CA GLY A 20 -6.74 -9.89 -45.90
C GLY A 20 -7.69 -11.00 -45.44
N PRO A 21 -7.77 -12.10 -46.21
CA PRO A 21 -8.75 -13.17 -46.02
C PRO A 21 -8.61 -13.93 -44.69
N ASP A 22 -7.42 -13.90 -44.09
CA ASP A 22 -7.14 -14.60 -42.83
C ASP A 22 -7.65 -13.87 -41.58
N ILE A 23 -8.18 -12.64 -41.74
CA ILE A 23 -8.66 -11.79 -40.66
C ILE A 23 -10.18 -11.64 -40.75
N LYS A 24 -10.88 -12.26 -39.80
CA LYS A 24 -12.33 -12.13 -39.68
C LYS A 24 -12.66 -10.92 -38.78
N ILE A 25 -13.28 -9.90 -39.35
CA ILE A 25 -13.67 -8.68 -38.64
C ILE A 25 -15.10 -8.82 -38.11
N GLU A 26 -15.30 -8.56 -36.82
CA GLU A 26 -16.59 -8.62 -36.14
C GLU A 26 -16.84 -7.30 -35.41
N TRP A 27 -17.91 -6.60 -35.77
CA TRP A 27 -18.30 -5.34 -35.14
C TRP A 27 -19.38 -5.56 -34.09
N PHE A 28 -19.22 -4.88 -32.96
CA PHE A 28 -20.14 -4.87 -31.83
C PHE A 28 -20.51 -3.44 -31.50
N ASN A 29 -21.75 -3.22 -31.07
CA ASN A 29 -22.20 -1.87 -30.75
C ASN A 29 -21.60 -1.41 -29.41
N ASP A 30 -21.62 -2.29 -28.40
CA ASP A 30 -21.18 -1.99 -27.06
C ASP A 30 -20.58 -3.22 -26.36
N LEU A 31 -19.27 -3.41 -26.50
CA LEU A 31 -18.54 -4.47 -25.81
C LEU A 31 -18.64 -4.44 -24.27
N CYS A 32 -19.14 -3.36 -23.65
CA CYS A 32 -19.35 -3.32 -22.21
C CYS A 32 -20.57 -4.16 -21.76
N HIS A 33 -21.51 -4.39 -22.67
CA HIS A 33 -22.76 -5.11 -22.41
C HIS A 33 -22.96 -6.30 -23.36
N ASP A 34 -22.29 -6.30 -24.50
CA ASP A 34 -22.35 -7.38 -25.47
C ASP A 34 -21.61 -8.62 -24.94
N ASN A 35 -22.31 -9.75 -24.84
CA ASN A 35 -21.74 -11.03 -24.40
C ASN A 35 -20.89 -11.67 -25.51
N VAL A 36 -19.70 -11.14 -25.73
CA VAL A 36 -18.76 -11.67 -26.72
C VAL A 36 -18.01 -12.87 -26.15
N LYS A 37 -18.19 -14.04 -26.79
CA LYS A 37 -17.48 -15.26 -26.43
C LYS A 37 -16.13 -15.31 -27.16
N ILE A 38 -15.06 -15.42 -26.38
CA ILE A 38 -13.69 -15.68 -26.85
C ILE A 38 -13.28 -17.02 -26.25
N ALA A 39 -12.87 -17.98 -27.08
CA ALA A 39 -12.47 -19.29 -26.58
C ALA A 39 -11.15 -19.20 -25.80
N THR A 40 -10.98 -20.05 -24.80
CA THR A 40 -9.73 -20.09 -24.00
C THR A 40 -8.53 -20.39 -24.89
N GLY A 41 -7.52 -19.51 -24.86
CA GLY A 41 -6.32 -19.62 -25.72
C GLY A 41 -6.52 -19.16 -27.16
N GLU A 42 -7.70 -18.66 -27.52
CA GLU A 42 -7.94 -18.01 -28.80
C GLU A 42 -7.22 -16.66 -28.87
N LYS A 43 -6.32 -16.50 -29.84
CA LYS A 43 -5.67 -15.21 -30.11
C LYS A 43 -6.59 -14.30 -30.90
N VAL A 44 -6.87 -13.14 -30.32
CA VAL A 44 -7.74 -12.12 -30.92
C VAL A 44 -7.09 -10.74 -30.86
N VAL A 45 -7.53 -9.84 -31.72
CA VAL A 45 -7.26 -8.40 -31.58
C VAL A 45 -8.57 -7.73 -31.22
N ILE A 46 -8.57 -6.86 -30.21
CA ILE A 46 -9.76 -6.13 -29.76
C ILE A 46 -9.50 -4.63 -29.89
N GLY A 47 -10.24 -3.98 -30.78
CA GLY A 47 -10.20 -2.53 -30.98
C GLY A 47 -11.42 -1.86 -30.34
N GLY A 48 -11.19 -0.92 -29.43
CA GLY A 48 -12.28 -0.28 -28.69
C GLY A 48 -11.82 0.88 -27.83
N CYS A 49 -12.22 0.90 -26.56
CA CYS A 49 -11.86 1.93 -25.59
C CYS A 49 -10.47 1.70 -24.98
N SER A 50 -10.22 2.23 -23.78
CA SER A 50 -9.01 2.01 -23.02
C SER A 50 -8.71 0.51 -22.84
N PRO A 51 -7.48 0.05 -23.16
CA PRO A 51 -7.03 -1.30 -22.83
C PRO A 51 -7.17 -1.66 -21.35
N SER A 52 -7.03 -0.68 -20.45
CA SER A 52 -7.21 -0.90 -19.00
C SER A 52 -8.63 -1.34 -18.66
N LEU A 53 -9.64 -0.81 -19.37
CA LEU A 53 -11.04 -1.23 -19.22
C LEU A 53 -11.30 -2.57 -19.91
N MET A 54 -10.80 -2.76 -21.13
CA MET A 54 -11.04 -3.98 -21.91
C MET A 54 -10.36 -5.22 -21.29
N GLU A 55 -9.19 -5.06 -20.66
CA GLU A 55 -8.56 -6.13 -19.87
C GLU A 55 -9.45 -6.58 -18.70
N GLY A 56 -10.26 -5.68 -18.13
CA GLY A 56 -11.24 -6.01 -17.10
C GLY A 56 -12.49 -6.71 -17.63
N LEU A 57 -12.92 -6.38 -18.86
CA LEU A 57 -14.06 -7.02 -19.54
C LEU A 57 -13.72 -8.40 -20.11
N PHE A 58 -12.49 -8.56 -20.60
CA PHE A 58 -11.98 -9.79 -21.21
C PHE A 58 -10.76 -10.32 -20.45
N PRO A 59 -10.87 -10.59 -19.13
CA PRO A 59 -9.73 -10.93 -18.29
C PRO A 59 -9.11 -12.28 -18.62
N GLU A 60 -9.76 -13.12 -19.42
CA GLU A 60 -9.24 -14.45 -19.82
C GLU A 60 -8.83 -14.51 -21.29
N ALA A 61 -8.96 -13.42 -22.05
CA ALA A 61 -8.68 -13.41 -23.48
C ALA A 61 -7.17 -13.29 -23.76
N ASP A 62 -6.67 -14.10 -24.70
CA ASP A 62 -5.35 -13.87 -25.29
C ASP A 62 -5.45 -12.76 -26.36
N ALA A 63 -5.72 -11.53 -25.90
CA ALA A 63 -6.05 -10.40 -26.77
C ALA A 63 -4.89 -9.38 -26.89
N GLU A 64 -4.69 -8.83 -28.08
CA GLU A 64 -4.00 -7.54 -28.27
C GLU A 64 -5.03 -6.42 -28.33
N PHE A 65 -4.86 -5.39 -27.50
CA PHE A 65 -5.83 -4.31 -27.37
C PHE A 65 -5.38 -3.06 -28.12
N VAL A 66 -6.28 -2.49 -28.91
CA VAL A 66 -6.06 -1.24 -29.66
C VAL A 66 -7.03 -0.17 -29.18
N ASN A 67 -6.49 0.95 -28.68
CA ASN A 67 -7.28 2.06 -28.16
C ASN A 67 -7.77 2.93 -29.33
N LEU A 68 -8.98 2.69 -29.81
CA LEU A 68 -9.60 3.44 -30.89
C LEU A 68 -10.41 4.64 -30.37
N LYS A 69 -10.94 4.56 -29.14
CA LYS A 69 -11.71 5.67 -28.55
C LYS A 69 -10.79 6.84 -28.19
N ASP A 70 -9.78 6.59 -27.38
CA ASP A 70 -9.00 7.66 -26.76
C ASP A 70 -7.88 8.15 -27.68
N HIS A 71 -7.27 7.26 -28.47
CA HIS A 71 -6.14 7.63 -29.34
C HIS A 71 -6.54 8.01 -30.76
N ILE A 72 -7.78 7.73 -31.18
CA ILE A 72 -8.29 8.08 -32.50
C ILE A 72 -9.48 9.04 -32.39
N PHE A 73 -10.62 8.56 -31.88
CA PHE A 73 -11.88 9.31 -31.93
C PHE A 73 -11.83 10.61 -31.10
N LEU A 74 -11.49 10.53 -29.81
CA LEU A 74 -11.46 11.71 -28.92
C LEU A 74 -10.36 12.71 -29.30
N MET A 75 -9.33 12.26 -30.02
CA MET A 75 -8.25 13.10 -30.55
C MET A 75 -8.52 13.63 -31.96
N ASN A 76 -9.63 13.22 -32.59
CA ASN A 76 -9.93 13.56 -33.97
C ASN A 76 -8.78 13.22 -34.93
N HIS A 77 -8.08 12.10 -34.69
CA HIS A 77 -7.00 11.62 -35.54
C HIS A 77 -7.55 10.81 -36.71
N SER A 78 -6.81 10.78 -37.82
CA SER A 78 -7.30 10.14 -39.04
C SER A 78 -7.53 8.63 -38.91
N LEU A 79 -8.39 8.13 -39.80
CA LEU A 79 -8.64 6.71 -39.99
C LEU A 79 -7.36 5.93 -40.38
N ASN A 80 -6.39 6.57 -41.03
CA ASN A 80 -5.15 5.91 -41.43
C ASN A 80 -4.35 5.47 -40.20
N LYS A 81 -4.27 6.33 -39.18
CA LYS A 81 -3.64 5.98 -37.90
C LYS A 81 -4.31 4.77 -37.25
N ALA A 82 -5.65 4.72 -37.25
CA ALA A 82 -6.39 3.57 -36.72
C ALA A 82 -6.06 2.28 -37.46
N LYS A 83 -6.04 2.31 -38.80
CA LYS A 83 -5.69 1.17 -39.65
C LYS A 83 -4.27 0.67 -39.37
N GLU A 84 -3.32 1.57 -39.19
CA GLU A 84 -1.92 1.22 -38.89
C GLU A 84 -1.76 0.59 -37.51
N LEU A 85 -2.41 1.14 -36.48
CA LEU A 85 -2.36 0.56 -35.13
C LEU A 85 -3.01 -0.83 -35.09
N LEU A 86 -4.14 -1.01 -35.79
CA LEU A 86 -4.81 -2.31 -35.95
C LEU A 86 -3.92 -3.31 -36.71
N ALA A 87 -3.31 -2.90 -37.82
CA ALA A 87 -2.39 -3.73 -38.57
C ALA A 87 -1.18 -4.17 -37.71
N GLY A 88 -0.58 -3.22 -36.98
CA GLY A 88 0.51 -3.50 -36.04
C GLY A 88 0.11 -4.50 -34.96
N ALA A 89 -1.08 -4.35 -34.37
CA ALA A 89 -1.59 -5.29 -33.37
C ALA A 89 -1.85 -6.69 -33.95
N ILE A 90 -2.37 -6.79 -35.18
CA ILE A 90 -2.56 -8.07 -35.88
C ILE A 90 -1.23 -8.78 -36.09
N GLN A 91 -0.21 -8.08 -36.62
CA GLN A 91 1.09 -8.69 -36.88
C GLN A 91 1.80 -9.08 -35.58
N LYS A 92 1.71 -8.23 -34.54
CA LYS A 92 2.17 -8.56 -33.19
C LYS A 92 1.51 -9.84 -32.65
N ALA A 93 0.18 -9.95 -32.75
CA ALA A 93 -0.57 -11.12 -32.28
C ALA A 93 -0.19 -12.42 -33.03
N LYS A 94 0.13 -12.33 -34.32
CA LYS A 94 0.54 -13.51 -35.13
C LYS A 94 1.85 -14.11 -34.64
N VAL A 95 2.81 -13.29 -34.25
CA VAL A 95 4.13 -13.74 -33.79
C VAL A 95 4.22 -13.92 -32.27
N SER A 96 3.22 -13.46 -31.52
CA SER A 96 3.17 -13.63 -30.05
C SER A 96 3.08 -15.11 -29.68
N PRO A 97 3.84 -15.60 -28.67
CA PRO A 97 3.52 -16.88 -28.04
C PRO A 97 2.14 -16.80 -27.39
N SER A 98 1.43 -17.93 -27.31
CA SER A 98 0.14 -17.96 -26.60
C SER A 98 0.35 -17.73 -25.11
N LEU A 99 -0.49 -16.89 -24.52
CA LEU A 99 -0.47 -16.66 -23.08
C LEU A 99 -0.98 -17.91 -22.35
N LYS A 100 -0.16 -18.44 -21.44
CA LYS A 100 -0.52 -19.61 -20.65
C LYS A 100 -1.10 -19.15 -19.33
N ARG A 101 -2.31 -19.63 -19.01
CA ARG A 101 -2.89 -19.46 -17.69
C ARG A 101 -2.01 -20.17 -16.66
N LYS A 102 -1.72 -19.47 -15.56
CA LYS A 102 -0.89 -19.95 -14.47
C LYS A 102 -1.80 -20.23 -13.30
N SER A 103 -1.60 -21.38 -12.67
CA SER A 103 -2.40 -21.84 -11.55
C SER A 103 -1.46 -22.25 -10.42
N PHE A 104 -1.63 -21.62 -9.27
CA PHE A 104 -0.85 -21.85 -8.06
C PHE A 104 -1.76 -22.52 -7.02
N PRO A 105 -1.53 -23.77 -6.63
CA PRO A 105 -2.43 -24.48 -5.72
C PRO A 105 -2.46 -23.83 -4.33
N ILE A 106 -3.65 -23.67 -3.77
CA ILE A 106 -3.83 -23.26 -2.37
C ILE A 106 -3.72 -24.52 -1.50
N LYS A 107 -2.51 -24.79 -0.99
CA LYS A 107 -2.26 -25.98 -0.16
C LYS A 107 -2.84 -25.85 1.24
N ASN A 108 -2.89 -24.64 1.79
CA ASN A 108 -3.38 -24.35 3.12
C ASN A 108 -4.57 -23.40 3.05
N GLN A 109 -5.77 -23.84 3.44
CA GLN A 109 -6.97 -23.00 3.51
C GLN A 109 -7.12 -22.33 4.88
N SER A 110 -6.05 -21.65 5.32
CA SER A 110 -6.01 -20.89 6.58
C SER A 110 -5.37 -19.53 6.34
N VAL A 111 -5.54 -18.61 7.29
CA VAL A 111 -4.86 -17.31 7.31
C VAL A 111 -4.16 -17.06 8.65
N ALA A 112 -2.97 -16.46 8.60
CA ALA A 112 -2.32 -15.89 9.78
C ALA A 112 -2.54 -14.37 9.84
N ILE A 113 -3.12 -13.88 10.93
CA ILE A 113 -3.37 -12.46 11.16
C ILE A 113 -2.39 -11.97 12.24
N ILE A 114 -1.59 -10.96 11.90
CA ILE A 114 -0.55 -10.39 12.77
C ILE A 114 -1.10 -9.10 13.39
N GLY A 115 -1.39 -9.15 14.69
CA GLY A 115 -1.97 -8.08 15.49
C GLY A 115 -3.43 -8.37 15.84
N ALA A 116 -3.77 -8.29 17.14
CA ALA A 116 -5.11 -8.50 17.69
C ALA A 116 -5.70 -7.22 18.29
N GLY A 117 -5.45 -6.09 17.63
CA GLY A 117 -6.24 -4.86 17.81
C GLY A 117 -7.63 -4.98 17.18
N ILE A 118 -8.40 -3.89 17.19
CA ILE A 118 -9.77 -3.87 16.63
C ILE A 118 -9.83 -4.39 15.19
N ALA A 119 -8.85 -4.04 14.34
CA ALA A 119 -8.76 -4.51 12.95
C ALA A 119 -8.58 -6.03 12.88
N GLY A 120 -7.59 -6.56 13.61
CA GLY A 120 -7.26 -7.98 13.58
C GLY A 120 -8.36 -8.86 14.18
N LEU A 121 -9.05 -8.37 15.22
CA LEU A 121 -10.19 -9.07 15.82
C LEU A 121 -11.40 -9.14 14.87
N ASP A 122 -11.78 -8.02 14.23
CA ASP A 122 -12.90 -8.00 13.27
C ASP A 122 -12.56 -8.78 11.99
N LEU A 123 -11.31 -8.70 11.53
CA LEU A 123 -10.79 -9.51 10.43
C LEU A 123 -10.83 -11.02 10.75
N ALA A 124 -10.33 -11.42 11.93
CA ALA A 124 -10.34 -12.81 12.37
C ALA A 124 -11.76 -13.35 12.45
N LEU A 125 -12.70 -12.59 13.02
CA LEU A 125 -14.10 -12.98 13.10
C LEU A 125 -14.74 -13.09 11.72
N SER A 126 -14.51 -12.11 10.84
CA SER A 126 -15.07 -12.09 9.48
C SER A 126 -14.60 -13.29 8.65
N VAL A 127 -13.29 -13.59 8.66
CA VAL A 127 -12.73 -14.73 7.92
C VAL A 127 -13.16 -16.07 8.52
N SER A 128 -13.15 -16.19 9.84
CA SER A 128 -13.53 -17.44 10.52
C SER A 128 -15.01 -17.79 10.40
N ASN A 129 -15.90 -16.79 10.32
CA ASN A 129 -17.33 -16.99 10.03
C ASN A 129 -17.57 -17.54 8.63
N ALA A 130 -16.63 -17.36 7.70
CA ALA A 130 -16.67 -17.99 6.38
C ALA A 130 -16.17 -19.45 6.38
N GLY A 131 -15.81 -20.01 7.54
CA GLY A 131 -15.35 -21.39 7.73
C GLY A 131 -13.82 -21.57 7.60
N ILE A 132 -13.06 -20.48 7.50
CA ILE A 132 -11.60 -20.52 7.30
C ILE A 132 -10.89 -20.52 8.67
N LYS A 133 -9.88 -21.38 8.83
CA LYS A 133 -9.04 -21.41 10.04
C LYS A 133 -8.19 -20.14 10.12
N VAL A 134 -8.17 -19.49 11.28
CA VAL A 134 -7.41 -18.27 11.55
C VAL A 134 -6.40 -18.53 12.65
N TYR A 135 -5.15 -18.13 12.43
CA TYR A 135 -4.13 -17.97 13.47
C TYR A 135 -3.99 -16.49 13.79
N LEU A 136 -4.49 -16.06 14.95
CA LEU A 136 -4.42 -14.67 15.40
C LEU A 136 -3.21 -14.47 16.33
N ILE A 137 -2.16 -13.85 15.80
CA ILE A 137 -0.85 -13.67 16.43
C ILE A 137 -0.79 -12.28 17.07
N GLU A 138 -0.62 -12.20 18.38
CA GLU A 138 -0.54 -10.94 19.14
C GLU A 138 0.75 -10.88 19.95
N LYS A 139 1.53 -9.81 19.75
CA LYS A 139 2.83 -9.62 20.41
C LYS A 139 2.70 -9.39 21.91
N GLU A 140 1.64 -8.70 22.33
CA GLU A 140 1.35 -8.46 23.74
C GLU A 140 0.70 -9.71 24.38
N PRO A 141 0.81 -9.87 25.71
CA PRO A 141 0.06 -10.91 26.41
C PRO A 141 -1.46 -10.61 26.49
N PHE A 142 -1.95 -9.58 25.82
CA PHE A 142 -3.33 -9.10 25.91
C PHE A 142 -3.86 -8.71 24.54
N LEU A 143 -5.14 -8.99 24.28
CA LEU A 143 -5.83 -8.55 23.07
C LEU A 143 -6.33 -7.11 23.22
N GLY A 144 -6.59 -6.46 22.08
CA GLY A 144 -7.34 -5.21 22.01
C GLY A 144 -6.58 -4.01 21.46
N GLY A 145 -5.24 -4.05 21.43
CA GLY A 145 -4.40 -3.02 20.84
C GLY A 145 -4.65 -1.63 21.41
N THR A 146 -4.52 -0.59 20.57
CA THR A 146 -4.66 0.82 20.99
C THR A 146 -6.04 1.13 21.58
N VAL A 147 -7.11 0.51 21.06
CA VAL A 147 -8.48 0.75 21.55
C VAL A 147 -8.62 0.37 23.03
N ALA A 148 -7.97 -0.70 23.47
CA ALA A 148 -7.98 -1.11 24.89
C ALA A 148 -7.18 -0.17 25.81
N LYS A 149 -6.42 0.78 25.27
CA LYS A 149 -5.66 1.77 26.03
C LYS A 149 -6.42 3.09 26.23
N LEU A 150 -7.44 3.34 25.40
CA LEU A 150 -8.29 4.52 25.48
C LEU A 150 -9.31 4.37 26.61
N ASP A 151 -9.89 5.47 27.10
CA ASP A 151 -11.07 5.47 27.97
C ASP A 151 -12.34 5.50 27.12
N ARG A 152 -12.38 6.42 26.16
CA ARG A 152 -13.54 6.66 25.30
C ARG A 152 -13.17 6.72 23.83
N LEU A 153 -14.13 6.37 22.98
CA LEU A 153 -14.06 6.50 21.53
C LEU A 153 -14.83 7.73 21.08
N TYR A 154 -14.30 8.41 20.08
CA TYR A 154 -14.95 9.54 19.42
C TYR A 154 -15.93 9.06 18.33
N PRO A 155 -16.84 9.94 17.86
CA PRO A 155 -17.18 11.25 18.44
C PRO A 155 -18.13 11.17 19.65
N GLU A 156 -18.83 10.06 19.87
CA GLU A 156 -19.91 9.96 20.86
C GLU A 156 -19.42 9.83 22.32
N GLY A 157 -18.12 9.59 22.54
CA GLY A 157 -17.58 9.35 23.87
C GLY A 157 -17.95 7.98 24.44
N THR A 158 -18.20 7.00 23.56
CA THR A 158 -18.57 5.63 23.96
C THR A 158 -17.39 4.95 24.67
N PRO A 159 -17.59 4.32 25.84
CA PRO A 159 -16.53 3.54 26.49
C PRO A 159 -15.95 2.49 25.54
N TRP A 160 -14.62 2.39 25.46
CA TRP A 160 -13.95 1.45 24.55
C TRP A 160 -14.43 0.01 24.71
N SER A 161 -14.82 -0.36 25.93
CA SER A 161 -15.27 -1.70 26.32
C SER A 161 -16.53 -2.13 25.58
N HIS A 162 -17.43 -1.20 25.27
CA HIS A 162 -18.69 -1.47 24.56
C HIS A 162 -18.45 -1.87 23.10
N THR A 163 -17.34 -1.43 22.51
CA THR A 163 -16.95 -1.83 21.16
C THR A 163 -16.09 -3.09 21.18
N LEU A 164 -15.12 -3.17 22.08
CA LEU A 164 -14.06 -4.18 22.02
C LEU A 164 -14.42 -5.50 22.71
N LEU A 165 -15.07 -5.47 23.88
CA LEU A 165 -15.36 -6.70 24.63
C LEU A 165 -16.38 -7.61 23.93
N PRO A 166 -17.46 -7.11 23.28
CA PRO A 166 -18.35 -7.96 22.49
C PRO A 166 -17.63 -8.65 21.33
N LEU A 167 -16.71 -7.94 20.68
CA LEU A 167 -15.91 -8.48 19.59
C LEU A 167 -14.95 -9.57 20.09
N ILE A 168 -14.22 -9.31 21.18
CA ILE A 168 -13.35 -10.30 21.83
C ILE A 168 -14.17 -11.54 22.24
N SER A 169 -15.34 -11.36 22.86
CA SER A 169 -16.22 -12.47 23.23
C SER A 169 -16.62 -13.32 22.02
N SER A 170 -16.93 -12.68 20.89
CA SER A 170 -17.28 -13.39 19.64
C SER A 170 -16.09 -14.18 19.10
N VAL A 171 -14.90 -13.58 19.11
CA VAL A 171 -13.64 -14.24 18.71
C VAL A 171 -13.35 -15.47 19.57
N LEU A 172 -13.52 -15.38 20.89
CA LEU A 172 -13.26 -16.47 21.82
C LEU A 172 -14.22 -17.65 21.69
N LYS A 173 -15.47 -17.40 21.29
CA LYS A 173 -16.46 -18.45 21.04
C LYS A 173 -16.22 -19.19 19.73
N ASN A 174 -15.42 -18.63 18.82
CA ASN A 174 -15.20 -19.18 17.49
C ASN A 174 -14.06 -20.20 17.49
N LYS A 175 -14.39 -21.48 17.29
CA LYS A 175 -13.42 -22.60 17.27
C LYS A 175 -12.45 -22.56 16.08
N ASN A 176 -12.76 -21.80 15.04
CA ASN A 176 -11.88 -21.63 13.88
C ASN A 176 -10.78 -20.58 14.14
N ILE A 177 -10.78 -19.90 15.28
CA ILE A 177 -9.75 -18.92 15.63
C ILE A 177 -8.83 -19.52 16.68
N GLU A 178 -7.54 -19.57 16.38
CA GLU A 178 -6.48 -19.91 17.32
C GLU A 178 -5.72 -18.66 17.71
N ILE A 179 -5.73 -18.33 19.00
CA ILE A 179 -5.17 -17.09 19.52
C ILE A 179 -3.80 -17.37 20.13
N LEU A 180 -2.78 -16.66 19.63
CA LEU A 180 -1.39 -16.79 20.03
C LEU A 180 -0.94 -15.45 20.63
N THR A 181 -1.19 -15.24 21.93
CA THR A 181 -0.70 -14.05 22.65
C THR A 181 0.77 -14.18 23.01
N GLY A 182 1.46 -13.06 23.25
CA GLY A 182 2.90 -13.04 23.52
C GLY A 182 3.73 -13.55 22.35
N SER A 183 3.19 -13.49 21.13
CA SER A 183 3.73 -14.17 19.96
C SER A 183 4.06 -13.19 18.85
N GLU A 184 5.24 -13.33 18.25
CA GLU A 184 5.76 -12.45 17.21
C GLU A 184 6.25 -13.25 16.01
N VAL A 185 6.04 -12.71 14.80
CA VAL A 185 6.61 -13.28 13.58
C VAL A 185 8.10 -12.94 13.49
N VAL A 186 8.93 -13.98 13.33
CA VAL A 186 10.39 -13.85 13.19
C VAL A 186 10.89 -14.18 11.79
N GLY A 187 10.15 -14.96 11.01
CA GLY A 187 10.50 -15.26 9.63
C GLY A 187 9.30 -15.78 8.83
N VAL A 188 9.27 -15.49 7.54
CA VAL A 188 8.25 -15.98 6.61
C VAL A 188 8.92 -16.52 5.37
N ASN A 189 8.54 -17.71 4.96
CA ASN A 189 8.96 -18.36 3.73
C ASN A 189 7.74 -18.88 2.98
N GLY A 190 7.91 -19.20 1.70
CA GLY A 190 6.84 -19.74 0.87
C GLY A 190 6.15 -18.68 0.03
N THR A 191 4.96 -19.01 -0.45
CA THR A 191 4.28 -18.31 -1.55
C THR A 191 2.79 -18.26 -1.28
N ILE A 192 2.03 -17.49 -2.07
CA ILE A 192 0.57 -17.51 -2.06
C ILE A 192 0.05 -18.96 -2.02
N GLY A 193 -0.82 -19.26 -1.05
CA GLY A 193 -1.37 -20.60 -0.83
C GLY A 193 -0.51 -21.59 -0.01
N ASP A 194 0.77 -21.29 0.23
CA ASP A 194 1.72 -22.19 0.93
C ASP A 194 2.82 -21.40 1.67
N TYR A 195 2.41 -20.59 2.64
CA TYR A 195 3.29 -19.87 3.55
C TYR A 195 3.67 -20.72 4.76
N ARG A 196 4.94 -20.61 5.17
CA ARG A 196 5.48 -21.13 6.42
C ARG A 196 5.98 -19.96 7.27
N ILE A 197 5.36 -19.77 8.43
CA ILE A 197 5.61 -18.64 9.32
C ILE A 197 6.27 -19.16 10.59
N GLN A 198 7.46 -18.65 10.89
CA GLN A 198 8.10 -18.89 12.17
C GLN A 198 7.60 -17.86 13.18
N VAL A 199 6.98 -18.37 14.26
CA VAL A 199 6.40 -17.58 15.34
C VAL A 199 7.14 -17.87 16.63
N ARG A 200 7.70 -16.82 17.23
CA ARG A 200 8.35 -16.85 18.53
C ARG A 200 7.36 -16.42 19.60
N MET A 201 7.14 -17.28 20.58
CA MET A 201 6.24 -17.10 21.70
C MET A 201 7.03 -16.80 22.97
N LYS A 202 6.88 -15.59 23.50
CA LYS A 202 7.37 -15.17 24.81
C LYS A 202 6.47 -15.77 25.89
N PRO A 203 7.04 -16.27 26.99
CA PRO A 203 6.25 -16.80 28.08
C PRO A 203 5.48 -15.68 28.79
N ARG A 204 4.24 -15.96 29.22
CA ARG A 204 3.46 -15.05 30.06
C ARG A 204 4.04 -14.92 31.48
N GLY A 205 4.74 -15.95 31.95
CA GLY A 205 5.27 -16.08 33.31
C GLY A 205 4.21 -16.41 34.37
N VAL A 206 2.94 -16.03 34.17
CA VAL A 206 1.82 -16.43 35.04
C VAL A 206 1.05 -17.57 34.38
N ILE A 207 1.04 -18.73 35.02
CA ILE A 207 0.46 -19.97 34.46
C ILE A 207 -0.99 -20.16 34.91
N GLU A 208 -1.23 -20.00 36.22
CA GLU A 208 -2.57 -20.06 36.81
C GLU A 208 -2.82 -18.78 37.62
N CYS A 209 -4.01 -18.21 37.50
CA CYS A 209 -4.32 -16.92 38.09
C CYS A 209 -5.80 -16.82 38.51
N ASN A 210 -6.05 -16.29 39.70
CA ASN A 210 -7.37 -15.92 40.19
C ASN A 210 -7.60 -14.39 40.21
N ASN A 211 -6.71 -13.62 39.56
CA ASN A 211 -6.76 -12.17 39.43
C ASN A 211 -6.82 -11.37 40.76
N CYS A 212 -6.20 -11.86 41.84
CA CYS A 212 -6.27 -11.22 43.17
C CYS A 212 -5.39 -9.97 43.37
N GLY A 213 -4.37 -9.75 42.52
CA GLY A 213 -3.53 -8.53 42.56
C GLY A 213 -2.42 -8.47 43.61
N ILE A 214 -2.32 -9.43 44.54
CA ILE A 214 -1.30 -9.45 45.61
C ILE A 214 0.14 -9.44 45.04
N CYS A 215 0.36 -10.07 43.89
CA CYS A 215 1.68 -10.10 43.26
C CYS A 215 2.18 -8.72 42.78
N VAL A 216 1.28 -7.77 42.52
CA VAL A 216 1.61 -6.41 42.10
C VAL A 216 2.17 -5.61 43.28
N SER A 217 1.57 -5.73 44.46
CA SER A 217 1.96 -4.93 45.64
C SER A 217 3.39 -5.24 46.12
N VAL A 218 3.85 -6.48 45.91
CA VAL A 218 5.21 -6.92 46.29
C VAL A 218 6.27 -6.71 45.20
N CYS A 219 5.89 -6.31 43.99
CA CYS A 219 6.84 -6.15 42.90
C CYS A 219 7.69 -4.87 43.10
N PRO A 220 9.04 -4.98 43.20
CA PRO A 220 9.89 -3.83 43.47
C PRO A 220 10.09 -2.93 42.23
N VAL A 221 9.83 -3.45 41.03
CA VAL A 221 10.05 -2.74 39.77
C VAL A 221 8.92 -1.76 39.51
N SER A 222 9.25 -0.50 39.18
CA SER A 222 8.29 0.54 38.81
C SER A 222 8.59 1.05 37.41
N ILE A 223 7.60 1.04 36.52
CA ILE A 223 7.72 1.36 35.09
C ILE A 223 6.71 2.46 34.78
N GLN A 224 7.16 3.55 34.17
CA GLN A 224 6.27 4.60 33.68
C GLN A 224 5.75 4.21 32.30
N GLU A 225 4.44 4.01 32.18
CA GLU A 225 3.76 3.63 30.94
C GLU A 225 2.46 4.43 30.79
N ASP A 226 2.35 5.19 29.69
CA ASP A 226 1.23 6.06 29.35
C ASP A 226 0.68 6.84 30.56
N GLY A 227 1.58 7.53 31.28
CA GLY A 227 1.20 8.47 32.34
C GLY A 227 0.87 7.80 33.67
N LYS A 228 1.05 6.47 33.77
CA LYS A 228 0.85 5.69 34.99
C LYS A 228 2.10 4.92 35.36
N ILE A 229 2.24 4.64 36.66
CA ILE A 229 3.26 3.73 37.17
C ILE A 229 2.67 2.33 37.22
N ARG A 230 3.22 1.40 36.44
CA ARG A 230 2.90 -0.03 36.54
C ARG A 230 4.09 -0.82 37.07
N LYS A 231 3.84 -2.07 37.43
CA LYS A 231 4.85 -3.03 37.87
C LYS A 231 5.27 -3.94 36.70
N ALA A 232 6.35 -4.71 36.89
CA ALA A 232 6.79 -5.70 35.91
C ALA A 232 5.76 -6.84 35.75
N ILE A 233 5.08 -7.23 36.83
CA ILE A 233 3.89 -8.08 36.78
C ILE A 233 2.64 -7.20 36.71
N TYR A 234 1.82 -7.37 35.69
CA TYR A 234 0.72 -6.46 35.38
C TYR A 234 -0.45 -7.18 34.70
N SER A 235 -1.62 -6.56 34.76
CA SER A 235 -2.81 -6.97 34.03
C SER A 235 -3.34 -5.80 33.21
N ARG A 236 -4.23 -6.10 32.26
CA ARG A 236 -5.05 -5.09 31.57
C ARG A 236 -6.50 -5.53 31.66
N ASN A 237 -7.42 -4.57 31.62
CA ASN A 237 -8.87 -4.82 31.71
C ASN A 237 -9.45 -5.40 30.41
N THR A 238 -8.74 -6.35 29.80
CA THR A 238 -9.06 -6.99 28.52
C THR A 238 -8.84 -8.51 28.66
N TYR A 239 -8.80 -9.23 27.54
CA TYR A 239 -8.57 -10.66 27.51
C TYR A 239 -7.09 -11.01 27.20
N PRO A 240 -6.54 -12.07 27.82
CA PRO A 240 -7.04 -12.76 29.00
C PRO A 240 -7.07 -11.85 30.25
N ASN A 241 -8.10 -11.97 31.09
CA ASN A 241 -8.20 -11.21 32.35
C ASN A 241 -7.37 -11.91 33.47
N ILE A 242 -6.07 -12.05 33.22
CA ILE A 242 -5.09 -12.61 34.14
C ILE A 242 -3.80 -11.77 34.08
N TYR A 243 -2.94 -11.90 35.08
CA TYR A 243 -1.65 -11.21 35.09
C TYR A 243 -0.66 -11.78 34.06
N ALA A 244 0.31 -10.96 33.67
CA ALA A 244 1.45 -11.32 32.83
C ALA A 244 2.72 -10.63 33.37
N ILE A 245 3.90 -11.18 33.03
CA ILE A 245 5.20 -10.62 33.40
C ILE A 245 5.86 -10.01 32.17
N ASP A 246 6.25 -8.74 32.29
CA ASP A 246 7.12 -8.08 31.35
C ASP A 246 8.58 -8.43 31.65
N PHE A 247 9.08 -9.46 30.97
CA PHE A 247 10.43 -9.98 31.19
C PHE A 247 11.55 -9.02 30.77
N ASN A 248 11.24 -7.95 30.04
CA ASN A 248 12.23 -6.92 29.73
C ASN A 248 12.62 -6.09 30.96
N PHE A 249 11.72 -5.98 31.95
CA PHE A 249 11.93 -5.20 33.18
C PHE A 249 11.97 -6.05 34.44
N CYS A 250 11.52 -7.31 34.38
CA CYS A 250 11.51 -8.21 35.54
C CYS A 250 12.94 -8.57 36.00
N THR A 251 13.26 -8.28 37.26
CA THR A 251 14.54 -8.64 37.90
C THR A 251 14.63 -10.10 38.36
N LYS A 252 13.57 -10.89 38.14
CA LYS A 252 13.44 -12.28 38.62
C LYS A 252 13.68 -12.45 40.13
N CYS A 253 13.28 -11.48 40.97
CA CYS A 253 13.52 -11.53 42.41
C CYS A 253 12.71 -12.59 43.18
N GLY A 254 11.63 -13.12 42.59
CA GLY A 254 10.82 -14.18 43.21
C GLY A 254 9.75 -13.71 44.21
N GLU A 255 9.67 -12.43 44.56
CA GLU A 255 8.70 -11.94 45.56
C GLU A 255 7.25 -12.22 45.16
N CYS A 256 6.91 -12.04 43.87
CA CYS A 256 5.58 -12.37 43.36
C CYS A 256 5.24 -13.87 43.44
N VAL A 257 6.25 -14.75 43.36
CA VAL A 257 6.08 -16.21 43.45
C VAL A 257 5.73 -16.61 44.88
N LYS A 258 6.41 -16.02 45.88
CA LYS A 258 6.20 -16.32 47.30
C LYS A 258 4.77 -16.05 47.77
N VAL A 259 4.14 -15.00 47.24
CA VAL A 259 2.80 -14.56 47.65
C VAL A 259 1.67 -15.04 46.75
N CYS A 260 1.97 -15.66 45.60
CA CYS A 260 0.94 -16.08 44.66
C CYS A 260 0.22 -17.33 45.18
N PRO A 261 -1.11 -17.34 45.34
CA PRO A 261 -1.86 -18.53 45.74
C PRO A 261 -2.02 -19.57 44.61
N LYS A 262 -1.47 -19.28 43.42
CA LYS A 262 -1.56 -20.08 42.21
C LYS A 262 -0.15 -20.37 41.68
N LYS A 263 0.09 -20.20 40.38
CA LYS A 263 1.36 -20.61 39.76
C LYS A 263 1.96 -19.50 38.89
N ILE A 264 3.16 -19.07 39.29
CA ILE A 264 4.04 -18.19 38.53
C ILE A 264 5.34 -18.96 38.25
N ASP A 265 5.83 -18.88 37.02
CA ASP A 265 7.10 -19.44 36.59
C ASP A 265 7.98 -18.34 35.95
N LEU A 266 9.06 -17.98 36.65
CA LEU A 266 10.03 -16.98 36.19
C LEU A 266 11.12 -17.54 35.27
N ASN A 267 11.18 -18.87 35.14
CA ASN A 267 12.18 -19.60 34.37
C ASN A 267 11.62 -20.18 33.07
N SER A 268 10.35 -19.89 32.74
CA SER A 268 9.77 -20.23 31.45
C SER A 268 10.65 -19.67 30.31
N SER A 269 10.91 -20.50 29.31
CA SER A 269 11.68 -20.13 28.13
C SER A 269 10.77 -19.75 26.95
N GLU A 270 11.33 -18.99 26.02
CA GLU A 270 10.69 -18.71 24.74
C GLU A 270 10.55 -20.01 23.94
N LYS A 271 9.47 -20.10 23.15
CA LYS A 271 9.22 -21.22 22.24
C LYS A 271 9.11 -20.70 20.82
N THR A 272 9.65 -21.43 19.86
CA THR A 272 9.44 -21.14 18.43
C THR A 272 8.61 -22.25 17.82
N THR A 273 7.58 -21.88 17.07
CA THR A 273 6.72 -22.81 16.34
C THR A 273 6.62 -22.38 14.88
N GLU A 274 6.32 -23.32 13.99
CA GLU A 274 6.02 -23.04 12.59
C GLU A 274 4.50 -23.13 12.37
N ILE A 275 3.95 -22.18 11.63
CA ILE A 275 2.55 -22.13 11.21
C ILE A 275 2.49 -22.17 9.70
N ASN A 276 1.74 -23.14 9.17
CA ASN A 276 1.49 -23.27 7.74
C ASN A 276 0.15 -22.62 7.39
N THR A 277 0.16 -21.73 6.39
CA THR A 277 -1.02 -20.94 6.04
C THR A 277 -1.07 -20.56 4.57
N GLY A 278 -2.25 -20.26 4.03
CA GLY A 278 -2.41 -19.88 2.63
C GLY A 278 -2.23 -18.38 2.39
N ALA A 279 -2.50 -17.59 3.43
CA ALA A 279 -2.46 -16.14 3.38
C ALA A 279 -1.96 -15.54 4.70
N ILE A 280 -1.46 -14.31 4.63
CA ILE A 280 -1.01 -13.53 5.80
C ILE A 280 -1.71 -12.19 5.78
N ALA A 281 -2.19 -11.70 6.93
CA ALA A 281 -2.73 -10.35 7.05
C ALA A 281 -2.03 -9.58 8.16
N VAL A 282 -1.62 -8.34 7.88
CA VAL A 282 -0.95 -7.45 8.83
C VAL A 282 -1.96 -6.45 9.38
N ALA A 283 -2.26 -6.55 10.67
CA ALA A 283 -3.20 -5.72 11.40
C ALA A 283 -2.54 -5.13 12.66
N THR A 284 -1.27 -4.72 12.54
CA THR A 284 -0.41 -4.22 13.64
C THR A 284 -0.82 -2.87 14.21
N GLY A 285 -1.81 -2.21 13.61
CA GLY A 285 -2.48 -1.04 14.17
C GLY A 285 -1.64 0.24 14.19
N LEU A 286 -1.98 1.17 15.09
CA LEU A 286 -1.31 2.45 15.24
C LEU A 286 -0.04 2.30 16.10
N ASN A 287 1.10 2.77 15.57
CA ASN A 287 2.33 2.91 16.35
C ASN A 287 2.63 4.41 16.54
N PHE A 288 2.80 4.83 17.79
CA PHE A 288 3.03 6.24 18.13
C PHE A 288 4.42 6.70 17.69
N TYR A 289 4.50 7.92 17.16
CA TYR A 289 5.78 8.58 16.96
C TYR A 289 6.38 8.98 18.31
N ASP A 290 7.70 8.89 18.41
CA ASP A 290 8.44 9.30 19.60
C ASP A 290 8.49 10.83 19.68
N LEU A 291 7.61 11.40 20.51
CA LEU A 291 7.50 12.84 20.72
C LEU A 291 8.71 13.44 21.44
N GLY A 292 9.59 12.63 22.05
CA GLY A 292 10.85 13.11 22.63
C GLY A 292 11.81 13.68 21.58
N LYS A 293 11.58 13.36 20.30
CA LYS A 293 12.34 13.89 19.16
C LYS A 293 11.92 15.31 18.76
N VAL A 294 10.72 15.75 19.16
CA VAL A 294 10.20 17.08 18.86
C VAL A 294 10.68 18.04 19.95
N GLU A 295 11.92 18.51 19.80
CA GLU A 295 12.64 19.19 20.89
C GLU A 295 12.00 20.52 21.30
N GLU A 296 11.38 21.22 20.35
CA GLU A 296 10.74 22.52 20.57
C GLU A 296 9.59 22.48 21.59
N TYR A 297 9.02 21.30 21.82
CA TYR A 297 7.93 21.11 22.78
C TYR A 297 8.38 20.54 24.12
N ASN A 298 9.67 20.27 24.31
CA ASN A 298 10.25 19.87 25.61
C ASN A 298 9.54 18.68 26.29
N TYR A 299 8.98 17.76 25.50
CA TYR A 299 8.37 16.52 26.00
C TYR A 299 9.40 15.67 26.76
N GLY A 300 9.04 15.21 27.96
CA GLY A 300 9.95 14.50 28.87
C GLY A 300 10.97 15.39 29.59
N ARG A 301 11.12 16.67 29.19
CA ARG A 301 12.00 17.66 29.84
C ARG A 301 11.23 18.52 30.83
N PHE A 302 10.01 18.94 30.47
CA PHE A 302 9.15 19.75 31.34
C PHE A 302 7.99 18.92 31.93
N GLN A 303 7.83 19.01 33.25
CA GLN A 303 6.64 18.52 33.94
C GLN A 303 5.38 19.26 33.45
N GLY A 304 4.27 18.54 33.27
CA GLY A 304 3.01 19.09 32.75
C GLY A 304 2.79 18.91 31.24
N ILE A 305 3.81 18.45 30.50
CA ILE A 305 3.69 18.11 29.08
C ILE A 305 3.46 16.61 28.94
N MET A 306 2.38 16.24 28.25
CA MET A 306 1.94 14.85 28.14
C MET A 306 1.59 14.52 26.70
N ASN A 307 1.71 13.25 26.30
CA ASN A 307 1.07 12.77 25.08
C ASN A 307 -0.42 12.50 25.31
N THR A 308 -1.17 12.26 24.24
CA THR A 308 -2.62 12.04 24.31
C THR A 308 -3.04 10.88 25.24
N LEU A 309 -2.34 9.73 25.20
CA LEU A 309 -2.68 8.59 26.04
C LEU A 309 -2.40 8.85 27.52
N GLU A 310 -1.26 9.48 27.81
CA GLU A 310 -0.90 9.88 29.18
C GLU A 310 -1.94 10.83 29.77
N PHE A 311 -2.37 11.80 28.97
CA PHE A 311 -3.39 12.75 29.36
C PHE A 311 -4.74 12.07 29.60
N GLU A 312 -5.24 11.32 28.62
CA GLU A 312 -6.54 10.64 28.72
C GLU A 312 -6.60 9.74 29.96
N ARG A 313 -5.56 8.94 30.20
CA ARG A 313 -5.54 7.98 31.32
C ARG A 313 -5.54 8.67 32.69
N ARG A 314 -4.97 9.88 32.80
CA ARG A 314 -4.91 10.65 34.05
C ARG A 314 -6.16 11.49 34.30
N ILE A 315 -6.80 11.99 33.23
CA ILE A 315 -8.13 12.57 33.31
C ILE A 315 -9.15 11.49 33.65
N ALA A 316 -9.01 10.28 33.07
CA ALA A 316 -9.97 9.20 33.22
C ALA A 316 -10.08 8.65 34.65
N ASP A 317 -9.05 8.79 35.48
CA ASP A 317 -9.02 8.34 36.87
C ASP A 317 -8.90 9.47 37.90
N ASP A 318 -9.11 10.71 37.46
CA ASP A 318 -9.07 11.93 38.26
C ASP A 318 -7.73 12.18 38.98
N SER A 319 -6.62 11.58 38.48
CA SER A 319 -5.25 11.84 38.96
C SER A 319 -4.62 13.13 38.39
N LEU A 320 -5.33 13.81 37.49
CA LEU A 320 -4.99 15.12 36.95
C LEU A 320 -6.24 15.99 36.92
N VAL A 321 -6.17 17.17 37.54
CA VAL A 321 -7.23 18.18 37.49
C VAL A 321 -6.62 19.47 36.91
N PRO A 322 -6.70 19.70 35.59
CA PRO A 322 -6.08 20.85 34.94
C PRO A 322 -6.91 22.12 35.12
N GLN A 323 -6.28 23.25 35.37
CA GLN A 323 -6.94 24.57 35.35
C GLN A 323 -7.03 25.13 33.93
N LYS A 324 -5.97 24.98 33.14
CA LYS A 324 -5.86 25.49 31.77
C LYS A 324 -5.03 24.55 30.89
N VAL A 325 -5.71 23.83 30.00
CA VAL A 325 -5.08 22.86 29.10
C VAL A 325 -4.92 23.42 27.68
N VAL A 326 -3.76 23.17 27.08
CA VAL A 326 -3.48 23.48 25.67
C VAL A 326 -3.15 22.19 24.92
N PHE A 327 -3.97 21.85 23.94
CA PHE A 327 -3.70 20.78 22.98
C PHE A 327 -2.91 21.32 21.79
N ILE A 328 -1.81 20.67 21.46
CA ILE A 328 -0.98 20.98 20.29
C ILE A 328 -1.21 19.90 19.24
N CYS A 329 -1.99 20.22 18.21
CA CYS A 329 -2.20 19.34 17.07
C CYS A 329 -0.98 19.31 16.15
N CYS A 330 -0.84 18.22 15.40
CA CYS A 330 0.27 18.00 14.49
C CYS A 330 1.65 18.04 15.18
N ALA A 331 1.73 17.56 16.43
CA ALA A 331 3.01 17.47 17.13
C ALA A 331 3.93 16.46 16.44
N GLY A 332 4.96 16.96 15.75
CA GLY A 332 5.84 16.16 14.88
C GLY A 332 5.21 15.70 13.56
N SER A 333 3.98 16.09 13.24
CA SER A 333 3.30 15.78 11.97
C SER A 333 3.13 17.00 11.08
N ARG A 334 3.00 16.78 9.77
CA ARG A 334 3.01 17.83 8.75
C ARG A 334 4.22 18.76 8.96
N ASP A 335 5.35 18.14 9.21
CA ASP A 335 6.61 18.77 9.54
C ASP A 335 7.75 18.08 8.79
N ASN A 336 8.44 18.82 7.93
CA ASN A 336 9.53 18.29 7.11
C ASN A 336 10.76 17.89 7.94
N ASN A 337 10.90 18.39 9.17
CA ASN A 337 11.96 17.98 10.08
C ASN A 337 11.66 16.64 10.76
N TYR A 338 10.38 16.23 10.80
CA TYR A 338 9.92 15.02 11.49
C TYR A 338 9.06 14.14 10.56
N LEU A 339 7.73 14.22 10.63
CA LEU A 339 6.82 13.49 9.75
C LEU A 339 6.17 14.45 8.74
N PRO A 340 6.48 14.34 7.44
CA PRO A 340 6.01 15.30 6.42
C PRO A 340 4.52 15.14 6.05
N TYR A 341 3.80 14.23 6.71
CA TYR A 341 2.42 13.85 6.39
C TYR A 341 1.45 14.16 7.53
N CYS A 342 0.15 14.18 7.19
CA CYS A 342 -0.92 14.25 8.18
C CYS A 342 -1.21 12.88 8.76
N SER A 343 -1.26 12.76 10.08
CA SER A 343 -1.61 11.50 10.78
C SER A 343 -3.11 11.24 10.95
N LYS A 344 -3.97 12.02 10.27
CA LYS A 344 -5.44 11.88 10.13
C LYS A 344 -6.29 11.93 11.42
N VAL A 345 -5.87 11.24 12.47
CA VAL A 345 -6.62 10.96 13.70
C VAL A 345 -6.32 11.97 14.83
N CYS A 346 -5.17 12.66 14.79
CA CYS A 346 -4.72 13.55 15.87
C CYS A 346 -5.71 14.69 16.19
N CYS A 347 -6.40 15.26 15.18
CA CYS A 347 -7.43 16.27 15.40
C CYS A 347 -8.65 15.70 16.14
N PHE A 348 -9.07 14.48 15.81
CA PHE A 348 -10.22 13.82 16.45
C PHE A 348 -9.93 13.48 17.91
N LEU A 349 -8.71 13.03 18.19
CA LEU A 349 -8.26 12.78 19.55
C LEU A 349 -8.26 14.08 20.36
N ALA A 350 -7.72 15.18 19.85
CA ALA A 350 -7.74 16.47 20.54
C ALA A 350 -9.17 16.95 20.87
N LEU A 351 -10.10 16.84 19.92
CA LEU A 351 -11.51 17.18 20.15
C LEU A 351 -12.14 16.27 21.23
N LYS A 352 -11.87 14.96 21.15
CA LYS A 352 -12.36 14.00 22.15
C LYS A 352 -11.82 14.32 23.54
N GLU A 353 -10.52 14.56 23.67
CA GLU A 353 -9.91 14.89 24.96
C GLU A 353 -10.44 16.22 25.51
N ALA A 354 -10.63 17.23 24.66
CA ALA A 354 -11.25 18.49 25.07
C ALA A 354 -12.65 18.26 25.64
N LYS A 355 -13.47 17.41 24.99
CA LYS A 355 -14.78 17.03 25.51
C LYS A 355 -14.69 16.29 26.84
N LEU A 356 -13.79 15.32 26.95
CA LEU A 356 -13.58 14.53 28.17
C LEU A 356 -13.22 15.42 29.35
N VAL A 357 -12.36 16.42 29.13
CA VAL A 357 -12.00 17.41 30.16
C VAL A 357 -13.21 18.21 30.59
N LEU A 358 -13.99 18.76 29.66
CA LEU A 358 -15.18 19.55 30.00
C LEU A 358 -16.24 18.72 30.74
N ASP A 359 -16.35 17.42 30.43
CA ASP A 359 -17.29 16.51 31.11
C ASP A 359 -16.91 16.22 32.56
N ARG A 360 -15.61 16.13 32.88
CA ARG A 360 -15.13 15.83 34.24
C ARG A 360 -14.82 17.08 35.05
N HIS A 361 -14.30 18.11 34.38
CA HIS A 361 -13.84 19.36 34.97
C HIS A 361 -14.39 20.55 34.18
N PRO A 362 -15.68 20.91 34.35
CA PRO A 362 -16.34 21.95 33.57
C PRO A 362 -15.74 23.36 33.69
N GLN A 363 -14.92 23.59 34.73
CA GLN A 363 -14.25 24.87 34.98
C GLN A 363 -12.89 25.00 34.28
N THR A 364 -12.38 23.91 33.68
CA THR A 364 -11.10 23.94 32.97
C THR A 364 -11.19 24.78 31.72
N ARG A 365 -10.23 25.68 31.52
CA ARG A 365 -10.09 26.43 30.26
C ARG A 365 -9.36 25.57 29.23
N VAL A 366 -9.99 25.34 28.08
CA VAL A 366 -9.46 24.44 27.05
C VAL A 366 -9.08 25.23 25.79
N PHE A 367 -7.86 25.02 25.30
CA PHE A 367 -7.34 25.58 24.06
C PHE A 367 -6.87 24.48 23.13
N ILE A 368 -7.15 24.60 21.84
CA ILE A 368 -6.63 23.72 20.79
C ILE A 368 -5.89 24.56 19.76
N CYS A 369 -4.58 24.33 19.62
CA CYS A 369 -3.76 24.93 18.57
C CYS A 369 -3.65 23.96 17.39
N ALA A 370 -4.10 24.38 16.21
CA ALA A 370 -4.01 23.57 14.99
C ALA A 370 -3.79 24.45 13.76
N MET A 371 -2.96 23.98 12.81
CA MET A 371 -2.84 24.61 11.48
C MET A 371 -4.17 24.59 10.73
N ASP A 372 -4.78 23.39 10.67
CA ASP A 372 -6.10 23.15 10.11
C ASP A 372 -6.81 22.15 11.00
N MET A 373 -8.06 22.45 11.37
CA MET A 373 -8.95 21.45 11.95
C MET A 373 -9.49 20.56 10.82
N ARG A 374 -9.03 19.31 10.78
CA ARG A 374 -9.46 18.33 9.76
C ARG A 374 -10.67 17.52 10.22
N SER A 375 -11.72 18.21 10.63
CA SER A 375 -13.01 17.67 11.08
C SER A 375 -13.97 17.43 9.90
N TYR A 376 -13.92 16.27 9.26
CA TYR A 376 -14.85 15.96 8.15
C TYR A 376 -16.08 15.15 8.62
N GLY A 377 -17.18 15.25 7.87
CA GLY A 377 -18.42 14.53 8.18
C GLY A 377 -18.97 14.91 9.56
N ASN A 378 -19.34 13.91 10.36
CA ASN A 378 -19.92 14.14 11.70
C ASN A 378 -18.95 14.86 12.68
N PHE A 379 -17.65 14.84 12.41
CA PHE A 379 -16.68 15.53 13.24
C PHE A 379 -16.77 17.06 13.13
N GLU A 380 -17.36 17.60 12.06
CA GLU A 380 -17.56 19.04 11.93
C GLU A 380 -18.61 19.56 12.93
N TYR A 381 -19.69 18.80 13.13
CA TYR A 381 -20.65 19.09 14.19
C TYR A 381 -20.00 19.01 15.56
N PHE A 382 -19.17 17.99 15.80
CA PHE A 382 -18.46 17.84 17.07
C PHE A 382 -17.50 19.01 17.36
N TYR A 383 -16.76 19.46 16.35
CA TYR A 383 -15.94 20.66 16.42
C TYR A 383 -16.77 21.91 16.75
N THR A 384 -17.91 22.09 16.08
CA THR A 384 -18.81 23.23 16.31
C THR A 384 -19.38 23.23 17.73
N THR A 385 -19.86 22.08 18.22
CA THR A 385 -20.37 21.93 19.59
C THR A 385 -19.31 22.28 20.63
N LEU A 386 -18.05 21.86 20.44
CA LEU A 386 -16.99 22.22 21.38
C LEU A 386 -16.68 23.72 21.40
N ARG A 387 -16.81 24.40 20.26
CA ARG A 387 -16.71 25.87 20.23
C ARG A 387 -17.83 26.53 21.04
N GLU A 388 -19.05 26.04 20.90
CA GLU A 388 -20.22 26.53 21.66
C GLU A 388 -20.08 26.26 23.16
N LEU A 389 -19.42 25.17 23.54
CA LEU A 389 -19.08 24.82 24.92
C LEU A 389 -17.87 25.61 25.49
N GLY A 390 -17.29 26.54 24.73
CA GLY A 390 -16.25 27.45 25.21
C GLY A 390 -14.81 26.97 24.98
N VAL A 391 -14.59 25.92 24.18
CA VAL A 391 -13.24 25.55 23.73
C VAL A 391 -12.71 26.62 22.78
N SER A 392 -11.52 27.15 23.09
CA SER A 392 -10.84 28.15 22.27
C SER A 392 -9.97 27.48 21.20
N PHE A 393 -10.16 27.83 19.94
CA PHE A 393 -9.40 27.29 18.82
C PHE A 393 -8.48 28.35 18.24
N ILE A 394 -7.19 28.05 18.17
CA ILE A 394 -6.15 28.93 17.66
C ILE A 394 -5.65 28.35 16.34
N LYS A 395 -5.70 29.16 15.28
CA LYS A 395 -5.25 28.72 13.95
C LYS A 395 -3.77 28.96 13.82
N GLY A 396 -2.98 28.05 14.35
CA GLY A 396 -1.53 28.13 14.31
C GLY A 396 -0.89 26.86 14.84
N LYS A 397 0.31 26.56 14.33
CA LYS A 397 1.20 25.58 14.95
C LYS A 397 2.09 26.33 15.94
N PRO A 398 2.10 25.97 17.23
CA PRO A 398 3.02 26.55 18.18
C PRO A 398 4.48 26.41 17.72
N SER A 399 5.27 27.44 17.92
CA SER A 399 6.70 27.43 17.59
C SER A 399 7.53 26.70 18.64
N GLU A 400 7.18 26.87 19.92
CA GLU A 400 7.88 26.29 21.05
C GLU A 400 7.01 26.28 22.31
N VAL A 401 7.39 25.45 23.29
CA VAL A 401 6.89 25.48 24.66
C VAL A 401 8.05 25.80 25.60
N ILE A 402 7.98 26.94 26.29
CA ILE A 402 9.00 27.39 27.24
C ILE A 402 8.45 27.42 28.67
N LYS A 403 9.33 27.51 29.67
CA LYS A 403 8.94 27.80 31.06
C LYS A 403 9.18 29.26 31.39
N ARG A 404 8.17 29.92 31.96
CA ARG A 404 8.29 31.27 32.53
C ARG A 404 7.53 31.32 33.84
N ASN A 405 8.20 31.76 34.91
CA ASN A 405 7.62 31.89 36.26
C ASN A 405 6.90 30.62 36.77
N GLY A 406 7.40 29.43 36.41
CA GLY A 406 6.82 28.14 36.81
C GLY A 406 5.70 27.62 35.90
N ASN A 407 5.10 28.46 35.05
CA ASN A 407 4.08 28.06 34.07
C ASN A 407 4.72 27.68 32.71
N MET A 408 4.03 26.83 31.96
CA MET A 408 4.38 26.58 30.56
C MET A 408 3.77 27.69 29.70
N VAL A 409 4.58 28.29 28.82
CA VAL A 409 4.14 29.32 27.87
C VAL A 409 4.24 28.73 26.47
N ILE A 410 3.10 28.67 25.79
CA ILE A 410 3.00 28.21 24.40
C ILE A 410 3.02 29.44 23.51
N ARG A 411 4.02 29.52 22.63
CA ARG A 411 4.16 30.60 21.64
C ARG A 411 3.55 30.15 20.32
N VAL A 412 2.59 30.90 19.81
CA VAL A 412 1.88 30.56 18.57
C VAL A 412 1.46 31.82 17.83
N GLU A 413 1.64 31.83 16.52
CA GLU A 413 1.04 32.84 15.65
C GLU A 413 -0.39 32.40 15.32
N ASP A 414 -1.38 33.22 15.67
CA ASP A 414 -2.76 32.97 15.28
C ASP A 414 -3.04 33.57 13.90
N LEU A 415 -3.15 32.71 12.90
CA LEU A 415 -3.34 33.09 11.50
C LEU A 415 -4.72 33.68 11.21
N TYR A 416 -5.67 33.64 12.15
CA TYR A 416 -6.92 34.40 12.01
C TYR A 416 -6.75 35.88 12.32
N THR A 417 -5.89 36.21 13.29
CA THR A 417 -5.68 37.58 13.78
C THR A 417 -4.36 38.19 13.33
N ASN A 418 -3.43 37.36 12.82
CA ASN A 418 -2.02 37.70 12.56
C ASN A 418 -1.29 38.22 13.80
N GLU A 419 -1.65 37.74 14.99
CA GLU A 419 -1.02 38.10 16.26
C GLU A 419 -0.14 36.97 16.80
N LEU A 420 0.99 37.35 17.40
CA LEU A 420 1.81 36.44 18.19
C LEU A 420 1.21 36.32 19.58
N LEU A 421 0.69 35.14 19.90
CA LEU A 421 0.09 34.82 21.19
C LEU A 421 1.10 34.09 22.08
N GLU A 422 1.16 34.48 23.35
CA GLU A 422 1.77 33.72 24.43
C GLU A 422 0.67 33.22 25.37
N ILE A 423 0.50 31.90 25.44
CA ILE A 423 -0.57 31.27 26.21
C ILE A 423 0.04 30.51 27.38
N ASP A 424 -0.22 30.96 28.61
CA ASP A 424 0.15 30.18 29.80
C ASP A 424 -0.72 28.94 29.95
N ALA A 425 -0.17 27.81 30.38
CA ALA A 425 -0.90 26.59 30.70
C ALA A 425 -0.23 25.82 31.85
N ASP A 426 -1.04 25.14 32.65
CA ASP A 426 -0.56 24.16 33.64
C ASP A 426 -0.49 22.74 33.04
N THR A 427 -1.20 22.48 31.94
CA THR A 427 -1.11 21.22 31.19
C THR A 427 -1.00 21.45 29.68
N VAL A 428 -0.02 20.81 29.05
CA VAL A 428 0.14 20.79 27.58
C VAL A 428 0.01 19.36 27.09
N VAL A 429 -0.84 19.15 26.08
CA VAL A 429 -1.08 17.84 25.49
C VAL A 429 -0.62 17.84 24.05
N LEU A 430 0.33 16.96 23.74
CA LEU A 430 0.86 16.79 22.41
C LEU A 430 0.05 15.72 21.67
N SER A 431 -0.73 16.15 20.67
CA SER A 431 -1.44 15.26 19.76
C SER A 431 -0.51 14.87 18.61
N GLY A 432 0.31 13.86 18.90
CA GLY A 432 1.38 13.36 18.04
C GLY A 432 0.94 12.55 16.82
N GLY A 433 1.92 12.28 15.95
CA GLY A 433 1.74 11.45 14.77
C GLY A 433 1.91 9.95 15.00
N PHE A 434 1.70 9.19 13.93
CA PHE A 434 1.84 7.73 13.90
C PHE A 434 2.78 7.28 12.78
N VAL A 435 3.42 6.14 12.98
CA VAL A 435 4.37 5.50 12.04
C VAL A 435 3.98 4.05 11.76
N PRO A 436 4.38 3.45 10.62
CA PRO A 436 4.12 2.04 10.36
C PRO A 436 5.01 1.11 11.20
N ASP A 437 4.60 -0.15 11.29
CA ASP A 437 5.46 -1.24 11.76
C ASP A 437 6.44 -1.67 10.65
N LYS A 438 7.51 -0.88 10.49
CA LYS A 438 8.54 -1.10 9.45
C LYS A 438 9.21 -2.47 9.58
N GLU A 439 9.34 -2.99 10.81
CA GLU A 439 10.01 -4.26 11.06
C GLU A 439 9.17 -5.43 10.53
N THR A 440 7.88 -5.47 10.86
CA THR A 440 6.96 -6.48 10.35
C THR A 440 6.85 -6.43 8.83
N PHE A 441 6.71 -5.23 8.25
CA PHE A 441 6.66 -5.08 6.79
C PHE A 441 7.93 -5.56 6.09
N LYS A 442 9.10 -5.24 6.63
CA LYS A 442 10.39 -5.73 6.10
C LYS A 442 10.47 -7.26 6.14
N LYS A 443 10.07 -7.91 7.25
CA LYS A 443 10.06 -9.38 7.38
C LYS A 443 9.16 -10.06 6.36
N LEU A 444 8.06 -9.41 5.99
CA LEU A 444 7.10 -9.93 5.02
C LEU A 444 7.45 -9.58 3.56
N GLY A 445 8.45 -8.72 3.34
CA GLY A 445 8.79 -8.23 2.01
C GLY A 445 7.83 -7.17 1.47
N ILE A 446 6.99 -6.58 2.32
CA ILE A 446 6.10 -5.47 1.96
C ILE A 446 6.94 -4.20 1.80
N LYS A 447 6.83 -3.57 0.63
CA LYS A 447 7.53 -2.31 0.34
C LYS A 447 6.83 -1.12 0.97
N ILE A 448 7.62 -0.19 1.47
CA ILE A 448 7.18 1.09 2.03
C ILE A 448 7.77 2.17 1.14
N GLU A 449 6.93 2.98 0.53
CA GLU A 449 7.32 4.21 -0.20
C GLU A 449 6.73 5.39 0.60
N ASP A 450 7.43 6.51 0.72
CA ASP A 450 6.92 7.73 1.40
C ASP A 450 6.30 7.54 2.80
N ASN A 451 6.88 6.62 3.58
CA ASN A 451 6.61 6.32 4.99
C ASN A 451 5.52 5.30 5.32
N PHE A 452 4.66 4.86 4.39
CA PHE A 452 3.65 3.81 4.61
C PHE A 452 3.65 2.83 3.43
N PRO A 453 3.02 1.64 3.51
CA PRO A 453 2.96 0.74 2.36
C PRO A 453 2.08 1.35 1.23
N VAL A 454 2.68 1.63 0.07
CA VAL A 454 2.08 2.48 -1.01
C VAL A 454 1.11 1.73 -1.94
N LEU A 455 0.89 0.43 -1.73
CA LEU A 455 0.09 -0.42 -2.60
C LEU A 455 -1.09 -1.12 -1.89
N PHE A 456 -1.71 -0.53 -0.87
CA PHE A 456 -2.88 -1.11 -0.21
C PHE A 456 -4.03 -0.11 -0.04
N GLU A 457 -4.35 0.70 -1.05
CA GLU A 457 -5.59 1.51 -1.05
C GLU A 457 -6.87 0.64 -1.02
N SER A 458 -6.76 -0.66 -1.30
CA SER A 458 -7.78 -1.68 -1.05
C SER A 458 -7.16 -3.05 -0.74
N GLY A 459 -7.82 -3.85 0.10
CA GLY A 459 -7.40 -5.24 0.39
C GLY A 459 -7.32 -6.15 -0.85
N GLU A 460 -7.83 -5.72 -2.01
CA GLU A 460 -7.78 -6.45 -3.28
C GLU A 460 -6.38 -6.57 -3.86
N LEU A 461 -5.47 -5.65 -3.51
CA LEU A 461 -4.10 -5.64 -4.01
C LEU A 461 -3.23 -6.76 -3.42
N GLY A 462 -3.61 -7.33 -2.27
CA GLY A 462 -2.87 -8.45 -1.67
C GLY A 462 -2.78 -9.67 -2.58
N ASN A 463 -3.69 -9.86 -3.53
CA ASN A 463 -3.63 -10.95 -4.51
C ASN A 463 -2.85 -10.60 -5.79
N ARG A 464 -2.72 -9.31 -6.10
CA ARG A 464 -2.21 -8.84 -7.40
C ARG A 464 -0.79 -8.30 -7.32
N GLU A 465 -0.39 -7.79 -6.16
CA GLU A 465 0.93 -7.23 -5.89
C GLU A 465 1.83 -8.19 -5.11
N LEU A 466 3.15 -7.96 -5.16
CA LEU A 466 4.08 -8.67 -4.31
C LEU A 466 4.27 -7.95 -2.97
N PRO A 467 4.33 -8.70 -1.85
CA PRO A 467 4.20 -10.16 -1.74
C PRO A 467 2.73 -10.65 -1.88
N ARG A 468 2.48 -11.64 -2.74
CA ARG A 468 1.12 -12.13 -3.09
C ARG A 468 0.52 -12.99 -2.00
N GLY A 469 -0.76 -12.81 -1.69
CA GLY A 469 -1.42 -13.51 -0.58
C GLY A 469 -1.04 -12.92 0.79
N ILE A 470 -0.38 -11.76 0.80
CA ILE A 470 -0.14 -10.98 2.01
C ILE A 470 -0.93 -9.68 1.92
N PHE A 471 -1.71 -9.40 2.96
CA PHE A 471 -2.66 -8.31 3.04
C PHE A 471 -2.29 -7.36 4.19
N VAL A 472 -2.71 -6.10 4.11
CA VAL A 472 -2.61 -5.13 5.19
C VAL A 472 -4.00 -4.63 5.52
N ALA A 473 -4.35 -4.54 6.81
CA ALA A 473 -5.68 -4.18 7.27
C ALA A 473 -5.65 -3.12 8.36
N GLY A 474 -6.59 -2.18 8.25
CA GLY A 474 -6.84 -1.15 9.23
C GLY A 474 -5.69 -0.15 9.34
N SER A 475 -5.47 0.32 10.57
CA SER A 475 -4.45 1.34 10.84
C SER A 475 -2.99 0.90 10.62
N ALA A 476 -2.74 -0.37 10.29
CA ALA A 476 -1.43 -0.82 9.84
C ALA A 476 -1.07 -0.22 8.46
N ASN A 477 -2.07 0.00 7.61
CA ASN A 477 -1.90 0.58 6.28
C ASN A 477 -1.62 2.09 6.37
N PHE A 478 -2.54 2.83 6.99
CA PHE A 478 -2.42 4.26 7.24
C PHE A 478 -3.26 4.63 8.46
N PRO A 479 -2.87 5.66 9.25
CA PRO A 479 -3.63 6.05 10.43
C PRO A 479 -5.11 6.32 10.14
N ALA A 480 -6.00 5.65 10.87
CA ALA A 480 -7.43 5.70 10.64
C ALA A 480 -8.21 5.59 11.95
N GLY A 481 -9.46 6.07 11.95
CA GLY A 481 -10.36 5.90 13.09
C GLY A 481 -10.90 4.48 13.21
N VAL A 482 -11.61 4.19 14.30
CA VAL A 482 -12.15 2.85 14.60
C VAL A 482 -13.10 2.38 13.49
N THR A 483 -14.06 3.22 13.08
CA THR A 483 -15.04 2.88 12.04
C THR A 483 -14.38 2.58 10.70
N GLU A 484 -13.46 3.44 10.25
CA GLU A 484 -12.71 3.24 9.01
C GLU A 484 -11.84 1.97 9.07
N THR A 485 -11.22 1.73 10.23
CA THR A 485 -10.40 0.54 10.49
C THR A 485 -11.22 -0.75 10.37
N ILE A 486 -12.46 -0.77 10.89
CA ILE A 486 -13.36 -1.92 10.78
C ILE A 486 -13.80 -2.13 9.32
N ILE A 487 -14.16 -1.05 8.61
CA ILE A 487 -14.54 -1.12 7.20
C ILE A 487 -13.40 -1.73 6.36
N ASP A 488 -12.18 -1.25 6.58
CA ASP A 488 -11.01 -1.74 5.86
C ASP A 488 -10.66 -3.21 6.20
N ALA A 489 -10.78 -3.59 7.48
CA ALA A 489 -10.64 -4.98 7.90
C ALA A 489 -11.64 -5.90 7.19
N ARG A 490 -12.90 -5.49 7.03
CA ARG A 490 -13.92 -6.30 6.32
C ARG A 490 -13.68 -6.40 4.83
N LYS A 491 -13.23 -5.32 4.19
CA LYS A 491 -12.78 -5.36 2.78
C LYS A 491 -11.64 -6.37 2.60
N THR A 492 -10.67 -6.33 3.51
CA THR A 492 -9.55 -7.27 3.51
C THR A 492 -10.00 -8.72 3.76
N ALA A 493 -10.96 -8.92 4.68
CA ALA A 493 -11.56 -10.23 4.93
C ALA A 493 -12.16 -10.82 3.64
N PHE A 494 -12.90 -10.02 2.88
CA PHE A 494 -13.50 -10.45 1.61
C PHE A 494 -12.43 -10.92 0.62
N SER A 495 -11.34 -10.18 0.46
CA SER A 495 -10.23 -10.56 -0.43
C SER A 495 -9.54 -11.86 0.00
N ILE A 496 -9.35 -12.07 1.30
CA ILE A 496 -8.77 -13.31 1.86
C ILE A 496 -9.72 -14.49 1.64
N ILE A 497 -11.02 -14.31 1.93
CA ILE A 497 -12.04 -15.36 1.74
C ILE A 497 -12.08 -15.76 0.26
N ASN A 498 -12.09 -14.79 -0.65
CA ASN A 498 -12.12 -15.05 -2.08
C ASN A 498 -10.89 -15.85 -2.53
N LEU A 499 -9.69 -15.51 -2.04
CA LEU A 499 -8.48 -16.27 -2.33
C LEU A 499 -8.55 -17.70 -1.79
N LEU A 500 -8.80 -17.87 -0.49
CA LEU A 500 -8.62 -19.15 0.21
C LEU A 500 -9.73 -20.17 -0.05
N LYS A 501 -10.90 -19.74 -0.52
CA LYS A 501 -11.99 -20.66 -0.92
C LYS A 501 -11.78 -21.30 -2.30
N GLN A 502 -10.77 -20.85 -3.05
CA GLN A 502 -10.43 -21.43 -4.34
C GLN A 502 -9.44 -22.59 -4.17
N PRO A 503 -9.44 -23.60 -5.07
CA PRO A 503 -8.45 -24.67 -5.06
C PRO A 503 -7.05 -24.18 -5.49
N SER A 504 -7.01 -23.09 -6.27
CA SER A 504 -5.78 -22.49 -6.80
C SER A 504 -5.98 -21.00 -7.05
N PHE A 505 -4.93 -20.22 -6.88
CA PHE A 505 -4.85 -18.86 -7.39
C PHE A 505 -4.49 -18.90 -8.88
N GLU A 506 -5.38 -18.39 -9.72
CA GLU A 506 -5.18 -18.34 -11.16
C GLU A 506 -4.82 -16.93 -11.62
N THR A 507 -3.88 -16.85 -12.57
CA THR A 507 -3.54 -15.59 -13.21
C THR A 507 -3.10 -15.77 -14.65
N ASN A 508 -3.35 -14.75 -15.46
CA ASN A 508 -2.98 -14.68 -16.86
C ASN A 508 -2.01 -13.52 -17.13
N HIS A 509 -1.39 -12.93 -16.10
CA HIS A 509 -0.37 -11.92 -16.38
C HIS A 509 0.82 -12.58 -17.10
N PRO A 510 1.50 -11.86 -18.01
CA PRO A 510 2.71 -12.35 -18.65
C PRO A 510 3.77 -12.84 -17.64
N ILE A 511 4.33 -14.02 -17.90
CA ILE A 511 5.46 -14.55 -17.13
C ILE A 511 6.73 -14.57 -17.97
N ALA A 512 7.86 -14.28 -17.32
CA ALA A 512 9.16 -14.42 -17.95
C ALA A 512 9.52 -15.90 -18.12
N TYR A 513 10.18 -16.25 -19.21
CA TYR A 513 10.72 -17.59 -19.41
C TYR A 513 12.12 -17.51 -20.01
N VAL A 514 12.85 -18.61 -19.99
CA VAL A 514 14.22 -18.69 -20.53
C VAL A 514 14.26 -19.78 -21.59
N ASN A 515 14.71 -19.42 -22.79
CA ASN A 515 15.10 -20.39 -23.80
C ASN A 515 16.48 -20.96 -23.40
N GLU A 516 16.51 -22.25 -23.06
CA GLU A 516 17.73 -22.91 -22.57
C GLU A 516 18.80 -23.04 -23.66
N ASP A 517 18.42 -23.17 -24.94
CA ASP A 517 19.35 -23.32 -26.06
C ASP A 517 20.20 -22.07 -26.30
N TYR A 518 19.68 -20.89 -25.90
CA TYR A 518 20.38 -19.62 -26.03
C TYR A 518 21.05 -19.18 -24.72
N CYS A 519 20.72 -19.82 -23.59
CA CYS A 519 21.13 -19.34 -22.28
C CYS A 519 22.56 -19.77 -21.95
N SER A 520 23.48 -18.81 -21.83
CA SER A 520 24.84 -19.04 -21.34
C SER A 520 25.00 -18.97 -19.82
N VAL A 521 23.90 -18.89 -19.06
CA VAL A 521 23.89 -18.81 -17.59
C VAL A 521 24.75 -17.64 -17.04
N CYS A 522 24.84 -16.53 -17.77
CA CYS A 522 25.62 -15.34 -17.36
C CYS A 522 25.09 -14.58 -16.12
N LYS A 523 23.93 -14.97 -15.59
CA LYS A 523 23.28 -14.42 -14.37
C LYS A 523 22.79 -12.96 -14.46
N THR A 524 22.94 -12.28 -15.59
CA THR A 524 22.46 -10.90 -15.78
C THR A 524 20.97 -10.73 -15.47
N CYS A 525 20.13 -11.69 -15.88
CA CYS A 525 18.69 -11.69 -15.58
C CYS A 525 18.40 -11.81 -14.07
N VAL A 526 19.19 -12.61 -13.34
CA VAL A 526 19.07 -12.78 -11.88
C VAL A 526 19.25 -11.43 -11.19
N SER A 527 20.34 -10.71 -11.49
CA SER A 527 20.61 -9.38 -10.92
C SER A 527 19.67 -8.27 -11.41
N ALA A 528 18.99 -8.49 -12.54
CA ALA A 528 18.05 -7.53 -13.09
C ALA A 528 16.65 -7.62 -12.45
N CYS A 529 16.25 -8.79 -11.94
CA CYS A 529 14.92 -9.02 -11.39
C CYS A 529 14.71 -8.25 -10.07
N PRO A 530 13.73 -7.32 -9.99
CA PRO A 530 13.45 -6.58 -8.75
C PRO A 530 12.66 -7.40 -7.70
N TYR A 531 12.31 -8.64 -8.03
CA TYR A 531 11.44 -9.52 -7.24
C TYR A 531 12.09 -10.83 -6.83
N ASN A 532 13.36 -11.04 -7.18
CA ASN A 532 14.07 -12.31 -6.96
C ASN A 532 13.33 -13.53 -7.51
N ALA A 533 12.53 -13.34 -8.58
CA ALA A 533 11.78 -14.39 -9.24
C ALA A 533 12.65 -15.28 -10.14
N ILE A 534 13.95 -15.02 -10.24
CA ILE A 534 14.86 -15.73 -11.15
C ILE A 534 15.93 -16.39 -10.30
N VAL A 535 15.98 -17.71 -10.36
CA VAL A 535 16.86 -18.55 -9.54
C VAL A 535 17.76 -19.41 -10.43
N ILE A 536 18.84 -19.93 -9.83
CA ILE A 536 19.72 -20.90 -10.47
C ILE A 536 19.44 -22.25 -9.84
N GLU A 537 18.96 -23.20 -10.64
CA GLU A 537 18.64 -24.57 -10.21
C GLU A 537 19.24 -25.54 -11.21
N ASN A 538 20.01 -26.53 -10.73
CA ASN A 538 20.69 -27.53 -11.57
C ASN A 538 21.48 -26.87 -12.73
N GLU A 539 22.28 -25.86 -12.38
CA GLU A 539 23.09 -25.07 -13.33
C GLU A 539 22.31 -24.33 -14.42
N LYS A 540 20.97 -24.26 -14.31
CA LYS A 540 20.09 -23.57 -15.27
C LYS A 540 19.39 -22.39 -14.62
N ILE A 541 19.08 -21.38 -15.44
CA ILE A 541 18.22 -20.27 -15.00
C ILE A 541 16.77 -20.74 -15.02
N LYS A 542 16.08 -20.64 -13.89
CA LYS A 542 14.64 -20.92 -13.76
C LYS A 542 13.88 -19.70 -13.25
N ILE A 543 12.62 -19.60 -13.67
CA ILE A 543 11.72 -18.52 -13.28
C ILE A 543 10.70 -19.07 -12.29
N ARG A 544 10.64 -18.46 -11.11
CA ARG A 544 9.61 -18.63 -10.10
C ARG A 544 8.37 -17.87 -10.55
N GLU A 545 7.47 -18.58 -11.22
CA GLU A 545 6.25 -18.03 -11.81
C GLU A 545 5.38 -17.30 -10.77
N ASP A 546 5.38 -17.80 -9.54
CA ASP A 546 4.67 -17.25 -8.37
C ASP A 546 5.15 -15.86 -7.94
N LEU A 547 6.41 -15.53 -8.23
CA LEU A 547 7.05 -14.24 -7.92
C LEU A 547 7.23 -13.36 -9.17
N CYS A 548 6.96 -13.86 -10.37
CA CYS A 548 7.15 -13.07 -11.57
C CYS A 548 6.01 -12.06 -11.72
N MET A 549 6.33 -10.76 -11.80
CA MET A 549 5.33 -9.70 -12.01
C MET A 549 5.15 -9.27 -13.47
N GLY A 550 5.79 -9.99 -14.41
CA GLY A 550 5.65 -9.70 -15.84
C GLY A 550 6.28 -8.38 -16.31
N CYS A 551 7.22 -7.81 -15.56
CA CYS A 551 7.78 -6.48 -15.87
C CYS A 551 8.70 -6.43 -17.10
N GLY A 552 9.20 -7.55 -17.60
CA GLY A 552 10.06 -7.62 -18.81
C GLY A 552 11.50 -7.09 -18.64
N VAL A 553 11.89 -6.65 -17.44
CA VAL A 553 13.23 -6.10 -17.18
C VAL A 553 14.35 -7.12 -17.43
N CYS A 554 14.12 -8.39 -17.11
CA CYS A 554 15.08 -9.47 -17.34
C CYS A 554 15.25 -9.81 -18.82
N ALA A 555 14.18 -9.73 -19.61
CA ALA A 555 14.20 -10.00 -21.04
C ALA A 555 15.09 -8.99 -21.76
N SER A 556 14.84 -7.71 -21.53
CA SER A 556 15.65 -6.60 -22.06
C SER A 556 17.07 -6.51 -21.49
N ALA A 557 17.39 -7.25 -20.43
CA ALA A 557 18.74 -7.33 -19.86
C ALA A 557 19.54 -8.51 -20.43
N CYS A 558 18.90 -9.45 -21.12
CA CYS A 558 19.53 -10.68 -21.55
C CYS A 558 20.36 -10.46 -22.82
N PRO A 559 21.70 -10.56 -22.77
CA PRO A 559 22.53 -10.31 -23.95
C PRO A 559 22.34 -11.37 -25.04
N ALA A 560 21.98 -12.60 -24.66
CA ALA A 560 21.74 -13.70 -25.59
C ALA A 560 20.28 -13.77 -26.11
N ALA A 561 19.42 -12.82 -25.74
CA ALA A 561 17.97 -12.87 -26.01
C ALA A 561 17.28 -14.20 -25.58
N ALA A 562 17.88 -14.86 -24.58
CA ALA A 562 17.41 -16.12 -24.01
C ALA A 562 16.26 -15.90 -23.03
N SER A 563 16.34 -14.87 -22.17
CA SER A 563 15.23 -14.46 -21.31
C SER A 563 14.21 -13.69 -22.13
N ARG A 564 12.94 -14.07 -22.01
CA ARG A 564 11.82 -13.51 -22.77
C ARG A 564 10.62 -13.30 -21.85
N LEU A 565 9.65 -12.51 -22.30
CA LEU A 565 8.38 -12.28 -21.60
C LEU A 565 7.24 -12.72 -22.53
N GLU A 566 6.29 -13.49 -21.99
CA GLU A 566 5.05 -13.82 -22.71
C GLU A 566 4.34 -12.54 -23.21
N LYS A 567 3.75 -12.56 -24.42
CA LYS A 567 3.09 -11.41 -25.07
C LYS A 567 3.91 -10.11 -25.27
N PHE A 568 5.22 -10.17 -24.99
CA PHE A 568 6.14 -9.03 -25.06
C PHE A 568 7.57 -9.48 -25.38
N THR A 569 7.71 -10.41 -26.33
CA THR A 569 9.01 -10.79 -26.86
C THR A 569 9.62 -9.69 -27.73
N ALA A 570 10.95 -9.72 -27.92
CA ALA A 570 11.63 -8.76 -28.78
C ALA A 570 11.12 -8.79 -30.24
N GLY A 571 10.73 -9.98 -30.72
CA GLY A 571 10.18 -10.17 -32.06
C GLY A 571 8.82 -9.50 -32.25
N GLU A 572 7.92 -9.63 -31.27
CA GLU A 572 6.60 -8.98 -31.27
C GLU A 572 6.67 -7.46 -31.40
N ILE A 573 7.51 -6.83 -30.57
CA ILE A 573 7.68 -5.37 -30.60
C ILE A 573 8.32 -4.95 -31.93
N SER A 574 9.29 -5.72 -32.42
CA SER A 574 9.94 -5.44 -33.70
C SER A 574 8.94 -5.49 -34.87
N GLU A 575 8.06 -6.49 -34.87
CA GLU A 575 7.04 -6.64 -35.92
C GLU A 575 6.01 -5.52 -35.89
N TRP A 576 5.57 -5.12 -34.69
CA TRP A 576 4.69 -3.97 -34.52
C TRP A 576 5.33 -2.69 -35.06
N ILE A 577 6.61 -2.44 -34.75
CA ILE A 577 7.36 -1.27 -35.23
C ILE A 577 7.47 -1.28 -36.75
N ARG A 578 7.90 -2.39 -37.36
CA ARG A 578 8.03 -2.51 -38.82
C ARG A 578 6.71 -2.26 -39.55
N THR A 579 5.61 -2.77 -38.99
CA THR A 579 4.28 -2.65 -39.61
C THR A 579 3.73 -1.23 -39.51
N THR A 580 3.90 -0.58 -38.35
CA THR A 580 3.20 0.66 -38.01
C THR A 580 3.97 1.92 -38.40
N THR A 581 5.30 1.87 -38.43
CA THR A 581 6.12 3.08 -38.62
C THR A 581 6.05 3.59 -40.06
N ARG A 582 5.85 4.90 -40.23
CA ARG A 582 5.99 5.65 -41.48
C ARG A 582 7.05 6.76 -41.35
N PRO A 583 7.62 7.26 -42.47
CA PRO A 583 8.53 8.39 -42.43
C PRO A 583 7.91 9.61 -41.74
N GLY A 584 8.62 10.13 -40.74
CA GLY A 584 8.17 11.30 -39.97
C GLY A 584 7.33 10.98 -38.73
N ASP A 585 7.00 9.70 -38.47
CA ASP A 585 6.28 9.30 -37.26
C ASP A 585 7.13 9.44 -36.00
N ILE A 586 6.46 9.60 -34.86
CA ILE A 586 7.06 9.44 -33.53
C ILE A 586 6.57 8.12 -32.94
N ILE A 587 7.47 7.23 -32.57
CA ILE A 587 7.10 5.97 -31.91
C ILE A 587 7.14 6.17 -30.39
N ALA A 588 6.00 6.01 -29.72
CA ALA A 588 5.87 6.17 -28.29
C ALA A 588 5.68 4.80 -27.59
N LEU A 589 6.71 4.34 -26.88
CA LEU A 589 6.72 3.11 -26.09
C LEU A 589 6.42 3.46 -24.63
N LEU A 590 5.17 3.33 -24.21
CA LEU A 590 4.68 3.91 -22.97
C LEU A 590 4.37 2.85 -21.90
N CYS A 591 4.93 3.04 -20.70
CA CYS A 591 4.64 2.22 -19.53
C CYS A 591 3.14 2.19 -19.23
N ARG A 592 2.57 0.98 -19.12
CA ARG A 592 1.14 0.75 -18.90
C ARG A 592 0.57 1.34 -17.61
N TRP A 593 1.43 1.63 -16.62
CA TRP A 593 1.06 2.07 -15.27
C TRP A 593 1.18 3.58 -15.06
N SER A 594 1.65 4.33 -16.07
CA SER A 594 1.88 5.76 -15.94
C SER A 594 1.71 6.49 -17.27
N ALA A 595 2.75 6.55 -18.09
CA ALA A 595 2.80 7.35 -19.30
C ALA A 595 1.68 6.98 -20.30
N TYR A 596 1.26 5.71 -20.37
CA TYR A 596 0.12 5.32 -21.20
C TYR A 596 -1.19 5.93 -20.69
N ASN A 597 -1.43 5.94 -19.37
CA ASN A 597 -2.63 6.55 -18.79
C ASN A 597 -2.67 8.07 -19.00
N ALA A 598 -1.52 8.73 -19.04
CA ALA A 598 -1.47 10.16 -19.39
C ALA A 598 -2.08 10.45 -20.77
N THR A 599 -1.99 9.51 -21.71
CA THR A 599 -2.61 9.64 -23.05
C THR A 599 -4.13 9.47 -23.00
N GLU A 600 -4.64 8.63 -22.09
CA GLU A 600 -6.07 8.46 -21.83
C GLU A 600 -6.62 9.72 -21.13
N THR A 601 -5.90 10.24 -20.13
CA THR A 601 -6.20 11.51 -19.48
C THR A 601 -6.20 12.66 -20.48
N ALA A 602 -5.25 12.71 -21.42
CA ALA A 602 -5.23 13.71 -22.47
C ALA A 602 -6.51 13.68 -23.33
N ALA A 603 -6.97 12.48 -23.68
CA ALA A 603 -8.22 12.30 -24.41
C ALA A 603 -9.45 12.79 -23.62
N LEU A 604 -9.55 12.41 -22.35
CA LEU A 604 -10.67 12.80 -21.48
C LEU A 604 -10.70 14.31 -21.16
N THR A 605 -9.52 14.92 -21.06
CA THR A 605 -9.36 16.35 -20.75
C THR A 605 -9.20 17.22 -22.01
N LYS A 606 -9.35 16.63 -23.20
CA LYS A 606 -9.27 17.32 -24.52
C LYS A 606 -7.92 18.01 -24.78
N ILE A 607 -6.83 17.51 -24.22
CA ILE A 607 -5.48 17.98 -24.51
C ILE A 607 -4.97 17.27 -25.77
N GLN A 608 -4.79 18.03 -26.85
CA GLN A 608 -4.41 17.50 -28.16
C GLN A 608 -2.91 17.26 -28.29
N TYR A 609 -2.54 16.21 -29.04
CA TYR A 609 -1.17 15.93 -29.45
C TYR A 609 -1.11 15.53 -30.93
N PRO A 610 0.06 15.71 -31.61
CA PRO A 610 0.25 15.40 -33.02
C PRO A 610 -0.23 14.01 -33.46
N GLU A 611 -0.83 13.90 -34.64
CA GLU A 611 -1.39 12.63 -35.16
C GLU A 611 -0.30 11.58 -35.45
N ASN A 612 0.86 12.01 -35.93
CA ASN A 612 1.98 11.15 -36.33
C ASN A 612 2.66 10.41 -35.16
N VAL A 613 2.17 10.55 -33.93
CA VAL A 613 2.60 9.67 -32.83
C VAL A 613 1.89 8.31 -32.90
N LYS A 614 2.66 7.22 -32.98
CA LYS A 614 2.16 5.83 -32.88
C LYS A 614 2.49 5.29 -31.50
N ILE A 615 1.46 4.96 -30.72
CA ILE A 615 1.60 4.60 -29.31
C ILE A 615 1.51 3.08 -29.17
N LEU A 616 2.55 2.47 -28.58
CA LEU A 616 2.53 1.09 -28.13
C LEU A 616 2.59 1.04 -26.60
N ARG A 617 1.61 0.36 -26.00
CA ARG A 617 1.60 0.08 -24.56
C ARG A 617 2.61 -1.02 -24.25
N VAL A 618 3.55 -0.74 -23.36
CA VAL A 618 4.54 -1.72 -22.88
C VAL A 618 4.32 -2.03 -21.40
N PRO A 619 4.67 -3.24 -20.90
CA PRO A 619 4.51 -3.56 -19.49
C PRO A 619 5.30 -2.59 -18.61
N CYS A 620 6.53 -2.28 -19.00
CA CYS A 620 7.39 -1.36 -18.27
C CYS A 620 8.30 -0.61 -19.25
N SER A 621 8.66 0.63 -18.95
CA SER A 621 9.78 1.30 -19.65
C SER A 621 11.08 0.50 -19.54
N GLY A 622 11.26 -0.21 -18.41
CA GLY A 622 12.37 -1.13 -18.19
C GLY A 622 12.33 -2.40 -19.05
N ALA A 623 11.23 -2.69 -19.77
CA ALA A 623 11.15 -3.78 -20.73
C ALA A 623 11.59 -3.39 -22.14
N VAL A 624 11.75 -2.09 -22.42
CA VAL A 624 12.10 -1.61 -23.76
C VAL A 624 13.57 -1.89 -24.04
N GLU A 625 13.84 -2.52 -25.18
CA GLU A 625 15.20 -2.81 -25.64
C GLU A 625 15.75 -1.67 -26.51
N PRO A 626 17.04 -1.32 -26.37
CA PRO A 626 17.69 -0.35 -27.26
C PRO A 626 17.54 -0.68 -28.76
N ASN A 627 17.50 -1.97 -29.11
CA ASN A 627 17.31 -2.43 -30.48
C ASN A 627 15.96 -2.05 -31.06
N HIS A 628 14.89 -1.97 -30.24
CA HIS A 628 13.58 -1.48 -30.71
C HIS A 628 13.63 0.00 -31.07
N ILE A 629 14.38 0.79 -30.31
CA ILE A 629 14.55 2.22 -30.58
C ILE A 629 15.33 2.42 -31.88
N ILE A 630 16.44 1.70 -32.07
CA ILE A 630 17.23 1.75 -33.31
C ILE A 630 16.40 1.27 -34.50
N LEU A 631 15.64 0.18 -34.34
CA LEU A 631 14.76 -0.33 -35.38
C LEU A 631 13.72 0.71 -35.81
N ALA A 632 13.04 1.37 -34.87
CA ALA A 632 12.07 2.40 -35.19
C ALA A 632 12.70 3.56 -35.99
N LEU A 633 13.87 4.03 -35.58
CA LEU A 633 14.60 5.08 -36.31
C LEU A 633 14.99 4.63 -37.72
N ASN A 634 15.47 3.40 -37.89
CA ASN A 634 15.79 2.82 -39.20
C ASN A 634 14.56 2.56 -40.07
N SER A 635 13.39 2.35 -39.45
CA SER A 635 12.09 2.24 -40.13
C SER A 635 11.49 3.61 -40.51
N GLY A 636 12.20 4.72 -40.27
CA GLY A 636 11.82 6.07 -40.71
C GLY A 636 11.18 6.94 -39.63
N ALA A 637 11.09 6.48 -38.38
CA ALA A 637 10.56 7.29 -37.29
C ALA A 637 11.44 8.52 -37.06
N ARG A 638 10.84 9.73 -37.03
CA ARG A 638 11.52 10.98 -36.65
C ARG A 638 12.12 10.89 -35.25
N GLY A 639 11.40 10.28 -34.31
CA GLY A 639 11.91 10.06 -32.96
C GLY A 639 11.20 8.94 -32.24
N VAL A 640 11.78 8.53 -31.11
CA VAL A 640 11.25 7.50 -30.23
C VAL A 640 11.16 8.03 -28.81
N LEU A 641 9.95 8.03 -28.26
CA LEU A 641 9.69 8.35 -26.87
C LEU A 641 9.53 7.06 -26.07
N VAL A 642 10.30 6.91 -25.00
CA VAL A 642 10.04 5.92 -23.96
C VAL A 642 9.47 6.67 -22.75
N GLY A 643 8.23 6.37 -22.38
CA GLY A 643 7.55 6.99 -21.23
C GLY A 643 7.50 6.04 -20.03
N GLY A 644 7.92 6.50 -18.85
CA GLY A 644 7.96 5.67 -17.62
C GLY A 644 7.47 6.36 -16.36
N CYS A 645 7.31 5.59 -15.28
CA CYS A 645 7.01 6.12 -13.95
C CYS A 645 8.17 6.93 -13.38
N TYR A 646 7.87 7.90 -12.51
CA TYR A 646 8.88 8.61 -11.73
C TYR A 646 9.73 7.65 -10.86
N PRO A 647 10.99 8.03 -10.56
CA PRO A 647 11.92 7.24 -9.74
C PRO A 647 11.32 6.63 -8.47
N ASP A 648 10.54 7.41 -7.74
CA ASP A 648 9.86 7.11 -6.48
C ASP A 648 8.51 6.37 -6.67
N ALA A 649 7.85 6.53 -7.81
CA ALA A 649 6.53 5.94 -8.10
C ALA A 649 6.58 4.72 -9.05
N CYS A 650 7.71 3.99 -9.09
CA CYS A 650 7.85 2.87 -10.00
C CYS A 650 7.01 1.67 -9.57
N HIS A 651 5.95 1.35 -10.32
CA HIS A 651 5.14 0.16 -10.08
C HIS A 651 5.96 -1.14 -10.00
N TYR A 652 6.99 -1.28 -10.86
CA TYR A 652 7.90 -2.43 -10.81
C TYR A 652 9.19 -2.23 -9.99
N ALA A 653 9.15 -1.28 -9.05
CA ALA A 653 10.21 -0.82 -8.14
C ALA A 653 11.49 -0.27 -8.77
N LYS A 654 12.10 -0.95 -9.75
CA LYS A 654 13.38 -0.53 -10.36
C LYS A 654 13.39 -0.50 -11.88
N GLY A 655 12.25 -0.76 -12.52
CA GLY A 655 12.17 -0.83 -13.98
C GLY A 655 12.61 0.48 -14.68
N ASN A 656 12.18 1.62 -14.14
CA ASN A 656 12.57 2.94 -14.62
C ASN A 656 14.09 3.21 -14.49
N PHE A 657 14.71 2.88 -13.37
CA PHE A 657 16.16 3.02 -13.19
C PHE A 657 16.95 2.18 -14.21
N LYS A 658 16.49 0.94 -14.47
CA LYS A 658 17.10 0.08 -15.49
C LYS A 658 16.95 0.69 -16.90
N ALA A 659 15.78 1.26 -17.21
CA ALA A 659 15.58 1.99 -18.48
C ALA A 659 16.54 3.18 -18.61
N ARG A 660 16.73 3.97 -17.54
CA ARG A 660 17.62 5.14 -17.54
C ARG A 660 19.09 4.78 -17.76
N ILE A 661 19.54 3.65 -17.21
CA ILE A 661 20.90 3.15 -17.46
C ILE A 661 21.08 2.80 -18.94
N ARG A 662 20.10 2.10 -19.55
CA ARG A 662 20.16 1.73 -20.97
C ARG A 662 20.08 2.93 -21.90
N GLU A 663 19.27 3.93 -21.58
CA GLU A 663 19.17 5.16 -22.36
C GLU A 663 20.53 5.89 -22.45
N LYS A 664 21.29 5.95 -21.35
CA LYS A 664 22.64 6.55 -21.36
C LYS A 664 23.56 5.84 -22.36
N ILE A 665 23.56 4.51 -22.36
CA ILE A 665 24.36 3.70 -23.29
C ILE A 665 23.88 3.92 -24.73
N LEU A 666 22.56 3.89 -24.95
CA LEU A 666 21.96 4.11 -26.27
C LEU A 666 22.34 5.47 -26.85
N LYS A 667 22.38 6.54 -26.05
CA LYS A 667 22.75 7.88 -26.51
C LYS A 667 24.17 7.94 -27.08
N GLU A 668 25.10 7.17 -26.51
CA GLU A 668 26.44 7.04 -27.08
C GLU A 668 26.41 6.21 -28.39
N THR A 669 25.63 5.13 -28.43
CA THR A 669 25.41 4.37 -29.69
C THR A 669 24.83 5.23 -30.80
N LEU A 670 23.83 6.07 -30.51
CA LEU A 670 23.23 6.97 -31.51
C LEU A 670 24.25 7.96 -32.07
N THR A 671 25.12 8.49 -31.20
CA THR A 671 26.19 9.41 -31.62
C THR A 671 27.17 8.72 -32.56
N PHE A 672 27.56 7.49 -32.23
CA PHE A 672 28.41 6.67 -33.08
C PHE A 672 27.76 6.38 -34.45
N LEU A 673 26.44 6.20 -34.49
CA LEU A 673 25.66 6.01 -35.73
C LEU A 673 25.37 7.33 -36.49
N GLY A 674 25.89 8.47 -36.03
CA GLY A 674 25.63 9.78 -36.65
C GLY A 674 24.20 10.31 -36.44
N LEU A 675 23.46 9.77 -35.47
CA LEU A 675 22.09 10.17 -35.15
C LEU A 675 22.08 11.14 -33.95
N PRO A 676 21.29 12.23 -34.00
CA PRO A 676 21.16 13.14 -32.86
C PRO A 676 20.61 12.44 -31.61
N LYS A 677 21.25 12.69 -30.45
CA LYS A 677 20.87 12.07 -29.15
C LYS A 677 19.41 12.34 -28.76
N ASN A 678 18.83 13.46 -29.20
CA ASN A 678 17.45 13.86 -28.90
C ASN A 678 16.40 13.09 -29.70
N ARG A 679 16.78 12.30 -30.72
CA ARG A 679 15.84 11.43 -31.45
C ARG A 679 15.33 10.26 -30.60
N ALA A 680 15.99 9.94 -29.49
CA ALA A 680 15.48 8.99 -28.50
C ALA A 680 15.40 9.67 -27.13
N ARG A 681 14.20 9.75 -26.56
CA ARG A 681 13.95 10.39 -25.25
C ARG A 681 13.36 9.38 -24.28
N LEU A 682 13.91 9.31 -23.06
CA LEU A 682 13.26 8.65 -21.93
C LEU A 682 12.76 9.71 -20.95
N GLU A 683 11.43 9.77 -20.79
CA GLU A 683 10.75 10.79 -19.99
C GLU A 683 9.93 10.14 -18.87
N TRP A 684 9.88 10.82 -17.72
CA TRP A 684 9.02 10.43 -16.61
C TRP A 684 7.68 11.16 -16.73
N ILE A 685 6.59 10.41 -16.86
CA ILE A 685 5.26 10.94 -17.10
C ILE A 685 4.30 10.21 -16.16
N GLY A 686 3.70 10.94 -15.23
CA GLY A 686 2.69 10.44 -14.29
C GLY A 686 1.33 10.23 -14.97
N LYS A 687 0.46 9.43 -14.33
CA LYS A 687 -0.87 9.07 -14.87
C LYS A 687 -1.76 10.27 -15.22
N ASP A 688 -1.62 11.37 -14.48
CA ASP A 688 -2.44 12.58 -14.64
C ASP A 688 -1.70 13.70 -15.41
N GLU A 689 -0.46 13.45 -15.88
CA GLU A 689 0.38 14.45 -16.53
C GLU A 689 0.15 14.54 -18.06
N ALA A 690 -1.11 14.62 -18.46
CA ALA A 690 -1.52 14.71 -19.87
C ALA A 690 -0.88 15.89 -20.62
N LYS A 691 -0.81 17.06 -19.97
CA LYS A 691 -0.20 18.27 -20.55
C LYS A 691 1.28 18.06 -20.87
N LYS A 692 2.02 17.48 -19.93
CA LYS A 692 3.44 17.16 -20.08
C LYS A 692 3.69 16.21 -21.25
N PHE A 693 2.88 15.15 -21.37
CA PHE A 693 2.97 14.23 -22.50
C PHE A 693 2.79 14.96 -23.84
N ALA A 694 1.75 15.79 -23.97
CA ALA A 694 1.48 16.53 -25.19
C ALA A 694 2.62 17.51 -25.55
N GLU A 695 3.16 18.24 -24.58
CA GLU A 695 4.30 19.15 -24.75
C GLU A 695 5.53 18.40 -25.28
N ILE A 696 5.87 17.25 -24.68
CA ILE A 696 7.01 16.42 -25.13
C ILE A 696 6.82 15.96 -26.58
N ILE A 697 5.63 15.49 -26.96
CA ILE A 697 5.37 15.05 -28.34
C ILE A 697 5.45 16.24 -29.30
N GLN A 698 4.94 17.41 -28.93
CA GLN A 698 5.03 18.62 -29.76
C GLN A 698 6.49 19.04 -29.99
N GLU A 699 7.31 19.06 -28.95
CA GLU A 699 8.76 19.32 -29.05
C GLU A 699 9.44 18.32 -30.01
N MET A 700 9.17 17.03 -29.84
CA MET A 700 9.73 15.98 -30.69
C MET A 700 9.24 16.05 -32.14
N ASN A 701 8.07 16.63 -32.37
CA ASN A 701 7.52 16.80 -33.71
C ASN A 701 8.15 17.99 -34.45
N GLN A 702 8.73 18.95 -33.72
CA GLN A 702 9.39 20.13 -34.29
C GLN A 702 10.90 19.94 -34.50
N ALA A 703 11.52 18.99 -33.78
CA ALA A 703 12.93 18.60 -33.89
C ALA A 703 13.20 17.67 -35.07
#